data_AF-A0A8J8WL72-F1
#
_entry.id   AF-A0A8J8WL72-F1
#
_cell.length_a   1.000
_cell.length_b   1.000
_cell.length_c   1.000
_cell.angle_alpha   90.00
_cell.angle_beta   90.00
_cell.angle_gamma   90.00
#
_symmetry.space_group_name_H-M   'P 1'
#
loop_
_entity.id
_entity.type
_entity.pdbx_description
1 polymer ?
#
loop_
_entity_poly.entity_id
_entity_poly.type
_entity_poly.pdbx_seq_one_letter_code
_entity_poly.pdbx_strand_id
1 'polypeptide(L)'
;MLAAYVDLKKAFALVHHESLWDLLRFRWIPARRTIGLMTGLYSGTESAVKCGTGVSSFFPVNTGVRQGCVLAPSLFNTCMDWVLGKVVDQSDCGASLGNTKITNLAFADDAVIFAESLEVLVMALEALHEETKPLGLEVSWLKTKVQVFGGLLDETVQSVHACGEDIEILDSFTYLGSAVHNDGGSRQEALRRIGIAHGVMDSLSRSIWRCRYLCRRTKIQTFKLLVIPVLLYGCETWTLNSDLKRRIDAFGNKCLRRIIGYRWDDYGVGPQWLLYNLAGLYWRVHGNLYNGIECLRRAVATAPEEWRDVPLVNLAALLYTAGHIDDALTLTLQAMSVADHEPETNFLLANLYCGKGNLTGAWHHYERVLAALPTHSSALQYLTALACHTRPPRSSHALPTCQNQHGSMAEGVCTTGDGCQAALDTATEDKNDVEEVISVELVNEAVEEAEEDKEKETEKDKEVEEGEASGPADPKPAEDATKDTGPQGPEAKVSPTNKQIHVRIGVSTEESSALFSASSESGSSSSSSGSGSSSSSSGGVSGSGSNAGSSSSSNPVGGPDTAVVEDDPLPDVLLRVRERVASPPPPPHVCDRANKLSDVKHFTSTWLSVSAKSIDIAEYLVSSPAVGTSLEEPICRGDLPASMHTLDHLAGIRHRHLLPHFPEMGLREALQTLTDRTPVSVDLMATRIARSLAKNETSWVVATAAALYWRVVGSGERAVDCLRHTLHYAPRHMKDIPLISLANILHRAGLYNNALVVANMALEISPKFVVIHFTMANIYAAKGDMEKATAFYQSTLALQSSFEPARDRLRAIQCATLGDETLAKK
;
A
#
# COMPACT_ATOMS: atom_id res chain seq x y z
N MET A 1 -0.77 31.30 -8.82
CA MET A 1 0.50 30.57 -9.11
C MET A 1 0.48 30.17 -10.58
N LEU A 2 1.61 30.22 -11.27
CA LEU A 2 1.75 29.72 -12.64
C LEU A 2 2.69 28.50 -12.67
N ALA A 3 2.47 27.62 -13.64
CA ALA A 3 3.42 26.58 -14.04
C ALA A 3 3.59 26.60 -15.57
N ALA A 4 4.83 26.66 -16.06
CA ALA A 4 5.15 26.42 -17.47
C ALA A 4 5.67 24.98 -17.64
N TYR A 5 4.91 24.17 -18.39
CA TYR A 5 5.32 22.84 -18.85
C TYR A 5 6.18 23.01 -20.10
N VAL A 6 7.44 22.56 -20.04
CA VAL A 6 8.48 22.78 -21.05
C VAL A 6 8.81 21.46 -21.74
N ASP A 7 8.86 21.49 -23.08
CA ASP A 7 9.34 20.40 -23.92
C ASP A 7 10.60 20.85 -24.69
N LEU A 8 11.57 19.95 -24.84
CA LEU A 8 12.81 20.21 -25.58
C LEU A 8 12.84 19.44 -26.91
N LYS A 9 13.15 20.14 -28.01
CA LYS A 9 13.19 19.55 -29.35
C LYS A 9 14.25 18.45 -29.42
N LYS A 10 13.81 17.18 -29.46
CA LYS A 10 14.69 15.99 -29.64
C LYS A 10 15.84 15.93 -28.62
N ALA A 11 15.60 16.31 -27.36
CA ALA A 11 16.64 16.67 -26.39
C ALA A 11 17.88 15.75 -26.36
N PHE A 12 17.68 14.43 -26.27
CA PHE A 12 18.74 13.43 -26.24
C PHE A 12 19.64 13.42 -27.49
N ALA A 13 19.16 13.85 -28.66
CA ALA A 13 19.87 13.80 -29.94
C ALA A 13 20.69 15.07 -30.26
N LEU A 14 20.45 16.18 -29.56
CA LEU A 14 21.08 17.48 -29.88
C LEU A 14 22.24 17.88 -28.96
N VAL A 15 22.36 17.26 -27.77
CA VAL A 15 23.40 17.58 -26.75
C VAL A 15 24.79 17.74 -27.39
N HIS A 16 25.38 18.93 -27.26
CA HIS A 16 26.69 19.24 -27.83
C HIS A 16 27.82 18.59 -26.99
N HIS A 17 28.64 17.76 -27.64
CA HIS A 17 29.60 16.89 -26.94
C HIS A 17 30.67 17.65 -26.17
N GLU A 18 31.31 18.68 -26.75
CA GLU A 18 32.36 19.42 -26.03
C GLU A 18 31.80 20.25 -24.87
N SER A 19 30.60 20.85 -25.03
CA SER A 19 29.95 21.58 -23.92
C SER A 19 29.60 20.66 -22.76
N LEU A 20 29.16 19.42 -23.04
CA LEU A 20 28.99 18.37 -22.04
C LEU A 20 30.34 18.03 -21.37
N TRP A 21 31.42 17.87 -22.12
CA TRP A 21 32.74 17.60 -21.53
C TRP A 21 33.26 18.75 -20.67
N ASP A 22 33.06 20.01 -21.08
CA ASP A 22 33.39 21.18 -20.27
C ASP A 22 32.54 21.28 -19.00
N LEU A 23 31.25 20.94 -19.07
CA LEU A 23 30.39 20.86 -17.89
C LEU A 23 30.86 19.77 -16.91
N LEU A 24 31.28 18.60 -17.39
CA LEU A 24 31.90 17.56 -16.54
C LEU A 24 33.26 18.03 -15.96
N ARG A 25 34.06 18.78 -16.71
CA ARG A 25 35.32 19.39 -16.22
C ARG A 25 35.03 20.42 -15.11
N PHE A 26 33.99 21.25 -15.26
CA PHE A 26 33.52 22.21 -14.25
C PHE A 26 33.02 21.52 -12.97
N ARG A 27 32.31 20.39 -13.10
CA ARG A 27 31.91 19.52 -11.97
C ARG A 27 33.07 18.64 -11.44
N TRP A 28 34.32 19.05 -11.65
CA TRP A 28 35.56 18.44 -11.13
C TRP A 28 35.80 16.96 -11.51
N ILE A 29 35.15 16.45 -12.55
CA ILE A 29 35.28 15.03 -12.93
C ILE A 29 36.67 14.80 -13.57
N PRO A 30 37.44 13.77 -13.15
CA PRO A 30 38.83 13.58 -13.57
C PRO A 30 39.05 13.48 -15.09
N ALA A 31 39.48 14.58 -15.72
CA ALA A 31 39.54 14.74 -17.17
C ALA A 31 40.32 13.63 -17.90
N ARG A 32 41.53 13.28 -17.43
CA ARG A 32 42.38 12.27 -18.09
C ARG A 32 41.90 10.83 -17.96
N ARG A 33 41.08 10.49 -16.97
CA ARG A 33 40.63 9.10 -16.71
C ARG A 33 39.16 8.91 -17.07
N THR A 34 38.28 9.72 -16.51
CA THR A 34 36.84 9.53 -16.64
C THR A 34 36.31 10.18 -17.92
N ILE A 35 36.58 11.49 -18.09
CA ILE A 35 36.08 12.22 -19.28
C ILE A 35 36.76 11.70 -20.54
N GLY A 36 38.07 11.45 -20.54
CA GLY A 36 38.78 10.86 -21.67
C GLY A 36 38.22 9.50 -22.15
N LEU A 37 37.72 8.66 -21.25
CA LEU A 37 37.01 7.43 -21.62
C LEU A 37 35.61 7.71 -22.19
N MET A 38 34.88 8.68 -21.64
CA MET A 38 33.56 9.10 -22.15
C MET A 38 33.67 9.73 -23.55
N THR A 39 34.60 10.68 -23.75
CA THR A 39 34.92 11.24 -25.06
C THR A 39 35.33 10.14 -26.04
N GLY A 40 36.19 9.20 -25.63
CA GLY A 40 36.57 8.05 -26.46
C GLY A 40 35.44 7.09 -26.84
N LEU A 41 34.34 7.06 -26.08
CA LEU A 41 33.11 6.33 -26.44
C LEU A 41 32.21 7.09 -27.43
N TYR A 42 32.51 8.36 -27.73
CA TYR A 42 31.69 9.25 -28.57
C TYR A 42 32.44 9.68 -29.85
N SER A 43 33.76 9.85 -29.77
CA SER A 43 34.64 10.20 -30.90
C SER A 43 34.54 9.21 -32.06
N GLY A 44 34.37 9.71 -33.28
CA GLY A 44 34.38 8.90 -34.50
C GLY A 44 33.26 7.86 -34.57
N THR A 45 32.14 8.08 -33.88
CA THR A 45 31.02 7.13 -33.89
C THR A 45 30.12 7.34 -35.10
N GLU A 46 29.68 6.23 -35.71
CA GLU A 46 28.77 6.20 -36.86
C GLU A 46 27.54 5.34 -36.55
N SER A 47 26.43 5.65 -37.23
CA SER A 47 25.16 4.94 -37.16
C SER A 47 24.69 4.53 -38.56
N ALA A 48 23.83 3.52 -38.64
CA ALA A 48 23.12 3.12 -39.85
C ALA A 48 21.71 2.63 -39.50
N VAL A 49 20.73 2.90 -40.35
CA VAL A 49 19.33 2.46 -40.15
C VAL A 49 19.15 1.07 -40.75
N LYS A 50 18.65 0.11 -39.97
CA LYS A 50 18.28 -1.23 -40.44
C LYS A 50 16.78 -1.29 -40.69
N CYS A 51 16.37 -1.70 -41.90
CA CYS A 51 14.98 -1.93 -42.25
C CYS A 51 14.82 -3.33 -42.85
N GLY A 52 14.16 -4.24 -42.12
CA GLY A 52 14.06 -5.65 -42.48
C GLY A 52 15.45 -6.31 -42.59
N THR A 53 15.80 -6.74 -43.81
CA THR A 53 17.12 -7.30 -44.15
C THR A 53 18.13 -6.27 -44.61
N GLY A 54 17.70 -5.06 -44.99
CA GLY A 54 18.57 -3.99 -45.48
C GLY A 54 19.17 -3.13 -44.37
N VAL A 55 20.35 -2.57 -44.61
CA VAL A 55 21.02 -1.58 -43.76
C VAL A 55 21.41 -0.40 -44.65
N SER A 56 21.25 0.84 -44.16
CA SER A 56 21.67 2.05 -44.89
C SER A 56 23.20 2.15 -45.00
N SER A 57 23.67 3.14 -45.78
CA SER A 57 25.02 3.66 -45.57
C SER A 57 25.19 4.14 -44.11
N PHE A 58 26.41 4.05 -43.60
CA PHE A 58 26.76 4.66 -42.32
C PHE A 58 26.80 6.19 -42.43
N PHE A 59 26.52 6.87 -41.32
CA PHE A 59 26.61 8.32 -41.18
C PHE A 59 27.16 8.68 -39.78
N PRO A 60 27.96 9.77 -39.65
CA PRO A 60 28.59 10.14 -38.39
C PRO A 60 27.59 10.69 -37.36
N VAL A 61 27.87 10.47 -36.08
CA VAL A 61 27.08 10.93 -34.93
C VAL A 61 27.86 12.00 -34.17
N ASN A 62 27.63 13.27 -34.54
CA ASN A 62 28.39 14.42 -34.02
C ASN A 62 27.72 15.14 -32.85
N THR A 63 26.48 14.77 -32.49
CA THR A 63 25.68 15.37 -31.41
C THR A 63 24.88 14.31 -30.67
N GLY A 64 24.36 14.66 -29.50
CA GLY A 64 23.46 13.84 -28.70
C GLY A 64 24.16 12.82 -27.81
N VAL A 65 23.44 12.40 -26.77
CA VAL A 65 23.81 11.25 -25.93
C VAL A 65 23.36 9.95 -26.59
N ARG A 66 24.15 8.89 -26.45
CA ARG A 66 23.91 7.61 -27.16
C ARG A 66 22.69 6.89 -26.57
N GLN A 67 21.52 7.05 -27.16
CA GLN A 67 20.29 6.38 -26.70
C GLN A 67 20.49 4.86 -26.55
N GLY A 68 19.89 4.27 -25.51
CA GLY A 68 20.16 2.88 -25.09
C GLY A 68 21.47 2.67 -24.30
N CYS A 69 22.38 3.66 -24.23
CA CYS A 69 23.56 3.58 -23.36
C CYS A 69 23.21 3.84 -21.90
N VAL A 70 23.73 3.02 -20.99
CA VAL A 70 23.54 3.16 -19.52
C VAL A 70 24.00 4.52 -18.99
N LEU A 71 24.98 5.16 -19.63
CA LEU A 71 25.48 6.50 -19.23
C LEU A 71 24.66 7.66 -19.77
N ALA A 72 23.85 7.46 -20.83
CA ALA A 72 23.17 8.56 -21.51
C ALA A 72 22.19 9.35 -20.61
N PRO A 73 21.37 8.72 -19.74
CA PRO A 73 20.51 9.46 -18.81
C PRO A 73 21.31 10.32 -17.83
N SER A 74 22.42 9.82 -17.27
CA SER A 74 23.25 10.58 -16.32
C SER A 74 23.94 11.78 -16.98
N LEU A 75 24.43 11.61 -18.21
CA LEU A 75 25.02 12.70 -18.99
C LEU A 75 23.97 13.76 -19.35
N PHE A 76 22.78 13.34 -19.80
CA PHE A 76 21.68 14.25 -20.10
C PHE A 76 21.18 15.01 -18.86
N ASN A 77 20.98 14.32 -17.73
CA ASN A 77 20.56 14.94 -16.48
C ASN A 77 21.61 15.96 -15.97
N THR A 78 22.90 15.76 -16.27
CA THR A 78 23.94 16.75 -15.93
C THR A 78 23.74 18.07 -16.70
N CYS A 79 23.34 18.01 -17.98
CA CYS A 79 22.97 19.19 -18.76
C CYS A 79 21.72 19.88 -18.19
N MET A 80 20.67 19.12 -17.85
CA MET A 80 19.43 19.69 -17.29
C MET A 80 19.65 20.31 -15.91
N ASP A 81 20.47 19.71 -15.05
CA ASP A 81 20.85 20.23 -13.74
C ASP A 81 21.60 21.57 -13.84
N TRP A 82 22.48 21.73 -14.84
CA TRP A 82 23.09 23.03 -15.13
C TRP A 82 22.06 24.08 -15.54
N VAL A 83 21.24 23.77 -16.55
CA VAL A 83 20.24 24.68 -17.11
C VAL A 83 19.24 25.14 -16.04
N LEU A 84 18.66 24.20 -15.29
CA LEU A 84 17.65 24.50 -14.28
C LEU A 84 18.25 25.24 -13.07
N GLY A 85 19.50 24.95 -12.69
CA GLY A 85 20.22 25.74 -11.69
C GLY A 85 20.41 27.20 -12.15
N LYS A 86 20.78 27.42 -13.42
CA LYS A 86 20.98 28.76 -13.98
C LYS A 86 19.67 29.54 -14.14
N VAL A 87 18.55 28.88 -14.45
CA VAL A 87 17.22 29.50 -14.42
C VAL A 87 16.91 30.02 -13.01
N VAL A 88 17.12 29.20 -11.97
CA VAL A 88 16.91 29.61 -10.57
C VAL A 88 17.80 30.79 -10.17
N ASP A 89 19.08 30.76 -10.55
CA ASP A 89 20.03 31.86 -10.29
C ASP A 89 19.61 33.19 -10.93
N GLN A 90 18.87 33.16 -12.04
CA GLN A 90 18.62 34.34 -12.90
C GLN A 90 17.23 34.96 -12.74
N SER A 91 16.21 34.19 -12.35
CA SER A 91 14.81 34.67 -12.39
C SER A 91 14.05 34.67 -11.06
N ASP A 92 14.63 34.15 -9.97
CA ASP A 92 13.93 33.86 -8.70
C ASP A 92 12.61 33.07 -8.91
N CYS A 93 12.60 32.13 -9.86
CA CYS A 93 11.43 31.29 -10.14
C CYS A 93 11.01 30.44 -8.92
N GLY A 94 9.74 30.09 -8.86
CA GLY A 94 9.21 29.12 -7.91
C GLY A 94 7.85 29.50 -7.34
N ALA A 95 7.33 28.62 -6.48
CA ALA A 95 6.13 28.82 -5.69
C ALA A 95 6.34 28.39 -4.23
N SER A 96 5.80 29.17 -3.30
CA SER A 96 6.00 29.00 -1.86
C SER A 96 5.03 27.98 -1.26
N LEU A 97 5.56 26.86 -0.76
CA LEU A 97 4.83 25.84 -0.02
C LEU A 97 5.25 25.88 1.46
N GLY A 98 4.54 26.70 2.24
CA GLY A 98 4.91 26.98 3.63
C GLY A 98 6.28 27.66 3.69
N ASN A 99 7.24 27.03 4.36
CA ASN A 99 8.61 27.56 4.50
C ASN A 99 9.56 27.13 3.37
N THR A 100 9.08 26.45 2.32
CA THR A 100 9.91 25.92 1.22
C THR A 100 9.46 26.50 -0.12
N LYS A 101 10.37 27.09 -0.91
CA LYS A 101 10.09 27.55 -2.28
C LYS A 101 10.42 26.41 -3.26
N ILE A 102 9.42 25.92 -3.99
CA ILE A 102 9.59 24.88 -5.02
C ILE A 102 9.80 25.60 -6.35
N THR A 103 11.01 25.51 -6.89
CA THR A 103 11.44 26.23 -8.10
C THR A 103 10.93 25.56 -9.39
N ASN A 104 11.16 24.26 -9.52
CA ASN A 104 10.81 23.47 -10.69
C ASN A 104 10.55 21.99 -10.36
N LEU A 105 10.00 21.25 -11.32
CA LEU A 105 10.04 19.79 -11.40
C LEU A 105 10.77 19.40 -12.68
N ALA A 106 11.49 18.28 -12.68
CA ALA A 106 12.14 17.76 -13.88
C ALA A 106 12.17 16.23 -13.89
N PHE A 107 11.86 15.64 -15.05
CA PHE A 107 11.97 14.21 -15.28
C PHE A 107 12.48 13.96 -16.70
N ALA A 108 13.77 13.62 -16.82
CA ALA A 108 14.48 13.66 -18.10
C ALA A 108 14.30 15.03 -18.79
N ASP A 109 13.70 15.08 -19.98
CA ASP A 109 13.42 16.29 -20.75
C ASP A 109 12.06 16.96 -20.42
N ASP A 110 11.16 16.30 -19.68
CA ASP A 110 9.90 16.86 -19.20
C ASP A 110 10.12 17.77 -17.97
N ALA A 111 10.25 19.09 -18.19
CA ALA A 111 10.45 20.09 -17.14
C ALA A 111 9.20 20.93 -16.84
N VAL A 112 9.05 21.39 -15.60
CA VAL A 112 8.01 22.31 -15.15
C VAL A 112 8.64 23.43 -14.35
N ILE A 113 8.49 24.68 -14.76
CA ILE A 113 8.97 25.86 -14.04
C ILE A 113 7.79 26.52 -13.34
N PHE A 114 7.89 26.82 -12.04
CA PHE A 114 6.85 27.54 -11.30
C PHE A 114 7.15 29.03 -11.20
N ALA A 115 6.11 29.84 -11.03
CA ALA A 115 6.23 31.25 -10.69
C ALA A 115 5.03 31.76 -9.87
N GLU A 116 5.26 32.79 -9.06
CA GLU A 116 4.18 33.51 -8.36
C GLU A 116 3.63 34.70 -9.19
N SER A 117 4.43 35.26 -10.11
CA SER A 117 4.00 36.29 -11.07
C SER A 117 4.33 35.93 -12.52
N LEU A 118 3.65 36.57 -13.48
CA LEU A 118 3.89 36.40 -14.91
C LEU A 118 5.30 36.89 -15.31
N GLU A 119 5.76 38.00 -14.74
CA GLU A 119 7.08 38.59 -14.99
C GLU A 119 8.21 37.61 -14.66
N VAL A 120 8.13 36.97 -13.48
CA VAL A 120 9.07 35.93 -13.04
C VAL A 120 9.02 34.70 -13.95
N LEU A 121 7.84 34.32 -14.47
CA LEU A 121 7.72 33.21 -15.40
C LEU A 121 8.40 33.49 -16.75
N VAL A 122 8.22 34.70 -17.30
CA VAL A 122 8.85 35.12 -18.56
C VAL A 122 10.38 35.17 -18.40
N MET A 123 10.88 35.79 -17.32
CA MET A 123 12.32 35.80 -17.01
C MET A 123 12.90 34.38 -16.90
N ALA A 124 12.16 33.44 -16.30
CA ALA A 124 12.61 32.05 -16.17
C ALA A 124 12.65 31.31 -17.51
N LEU A 125 11.69 31.57 -18.41
CA LEU A 125 11.66 31.00 -19.75
C LEU A 125 12.72 31.60 -20.67
N GLU A 126 13.06 32.88 -20.50
CA GLU A 126 14.14 33.56 -21.22
C GLU A 126 15.52 33.06 -20.75
N ALA A 127 15.74 32.94 -19.43
CA ALA A 127 16.95 32.31 -18.88
C ALA A 127 17.13 30.86 -19.37
N LEU A 128 16.04 30.08 -19.40
CA LEU A 128 16.01 28.72 -19.93
C LEU A 128 16.42 28.70 -21.42
N HIS A 129 15.89 29.62 -22.22
CA HIS A 129 16.16 29.71 -23.64
C HIS A 129 17.63 30.06 -23.94
N GLU A 130 18.26 30.94 -23.15
CA GLU A 130 19.68 31.25 -23.34
C GLU A 130 20.61 30.14 -22.82
N GLU A 131 20.35 29.55 -21.65
CA GLU A 131 21.20 28.51 -21.06
C GLU A 131 21.12 27.15 -21.77
N THR A 132 20.05 26.89 -22.54
CA THR A 132 19.96 25.68 -23.37
C THR A 132 20.84 25.73 -24.63
N LYS A 133 21.06 26.92 -25.22
CA LYS A 133 21.81 27.10 -26.48
C LYS A 133 23.27 26.58 -26.42
N PRO A 134 24.11 26.90 -25.40
CA PRO A 134 25.48 26.42 -25.33
C PRO A 134 25.60 24.89 -25.27
N LEU A 135 24.56 24.21 -24.77
CA LEU A 135 24.49 22.76 -24.64
C LEU A 135 23.89 22.10 -25.90
N GLY A 136 23.53 22.88 -26.93
CA GLY A 136 22.87 22.38 -28.15
C GLY A 136 21.39 22.02 -27.96
N LEU A 137 20.78 22.39 -26.83
CA LEU A 137 19.36 22.13 -26.55
C LEU A 137 18.49 23.29 -27.06
N GLU A 138 17.24 23.00 -27.41
CA GLU A 138 16.32 23.97 -27.99
C GLU A 138 14.90 23.77 -27.44
N VAL A 139 14.27 24.85 -26.95
CA VAL A 139 12.90 24.82 -26.40
C VAL A 139 11.86 24.67 -27.52
N SER A 140 10.88 23.80 -27.32
CA SER A 140 9.79 23.53 -28.26
C SER A 140 8.55 24.39 -27.97
N TRP A 141 8.63 25.71 -28.16
CA TRP A 141 7.56 26.69 -27.83
C TRP A 141 6.14 26.26 -28.21
N LEU A 142 5.92 25.71 -29.42
CA LEU A 142 4.63 25.17 -29.87
C LEU A 142 4.01 24.11 -28.93
N LYS A 143 4.85 23.34 -28.23
CA LYS A 143 4.46 22.32 -27.24
C LYS A 143 4.54 22.82 -25.80
N THR A 144 5.36 23.83 -25.50
CA THR A 144 5.39 24.48 -24.18
C THR A 144 4.00 25.05 -23.87
N LYS A 145 3.51 24.86 -22.64
CA LYS A 145 2.18 25.32 -22.19
C LYS A 145 2.25 25.93 -20.81
N VAL A 146 1.37 26.89 -20.52
CA VAL A 146 1.23 27.46 -19.17
C VAL A 146 -0.10 27.04 -18.55
N GLN A 147 -0.10 26.82 -17.24
CA GLN A 147 -1.32 26.61 -16.44
C GLN A 147 -1.32 27.59 -15.27
N VAL A 148 -2.45 28.27 -15.07
CA VAL A 148 -2.68 29.19 -13.95
C VAL A 148 -3.46 28.44 -12.87
N PHE A 149 -3.03 28.56 -11.62
CA PHE A 149 -3.62 27.89 -10.46
C PHE A 149 -4.10 28.89 -9.40
N GLY A 150 -5.33 28.67 -8.93
CA GLY A 150 -5.97 29.39 -7.83
C GLY A 150 -6.76 30.62 -8.28
N GLY A 151 -8.07 30.45 -8.49
CA GLY A 151 -9.00 31.50 -8.93
C GLY A 151 -9.33 32.60 -7.90
N LEU A 152 -8.41 32.91 -6.98
CA LEU A 152 -8.44 34.11 -6.12
C LEU A 152 -7.34 35.13 -6.49
N LEU A 153 -6.45 34.79 -7.42
CA LEU A 153 -5.46 35.71 -7.98
C LEU A 153 -5.66 35.81 -9.49
N ASP A 154 -6.39 36.88 -9.85
CA ASP A 154 -6.45 37.54 -11.15
C ASP A 154 -7.07 36.84 -12.37
N GLU A 155 -8.10 37.49 -12.92
CA GLU A 155 -8.64 37.30 -14.29
C GLU A 155 -7.74 37.94 -15.38
N THR A 156 -6.50 38.32 -15.04
CA THR A 156 -5.66 39.24 -15.84
C THR A 156 -4.65 38.56 -16.76
N VAL A 157 -4.26 37.31 -16.49
CA VAL A 157 -3.32 36.55 -17.33
C VAL A 157 -4.03 35.98 -18.55
N GLN A 158 -4.33 36.85 -19.52
CA GLN A 158 -5.04 36.51 -20.77
C GLN A 158 -4.11 35.99 -21.87
N SER A 159 -2.80 36.22 -21.76
CA SER A 159 -1.77 35.71 -22.66
C SER A 159 -0.43 35.57 -21.94
N VAL A 160 0.47 34.74 -22.47
CA VAL A 160 1.87 34.64 -22.06
C VAL A 160 2.73 34.78 -23.31
N HIS A 161 3.71 35.67 -23.28
CA HIS A 161 4.64 35.91 -24.37
C HIS A 161 6.07 35.88 -23.82
N ALA A 162 6.95 35.08 -24.42
CA ALA A 162 8.35 34.94 -23.99
C ALA A 162 9.24 34.62 -25.21
N CYS A 163 10.46 35.15 -25.24
CA CYS A 163 11.42 34.94 -26.35
C CYS A 163 10.90 35.30 -27.76
N GLY A 164 9.83 36.11 -27.87
CA GLY A 164 9.19 36.44 -29.15
C GLY A 164 8.05 35.51 -29.58
N GLU A 165 7.68 34.53 -28.74
CA GLU A 165 6.70 33.47 -29.05
C GLU A 165 5.50 33.55 -28.08
N ASP A 166 4.29 33.31 -28.61
CA ASP A 166 3.05 33.26 -27.82
C ASP A 166 2.83 31.85 -27.25
N ILE A 167 2.64 31.74 -25.94
CA ILE A 167 2.52 30.46 -25.22
C ILE A 167 1.08 30.24 -24.77
N GLU A 168 0.50 29.12 -25.20
CA GLU A 168 -0.89 28.72 -24.92
C GLU A 168 -1.10 28.41 -23.43
N ILE A 169 -2.18 28.98 -22.86
CA ILE A 169 -2.64 28.75 -21.49
C ILE A 169 -3.70 27.64 -21.50
N LEU A 170 -3.61 26.68 -20.59
CA LEU A 170 -4.52 25.52 -20.50
C LEU A 170 -5.12 25.33 -19.11
N ASP A 171 -6.42 25.02 -19.06
CA ASP A 171 -7.12 24.65 -17.81
C ASP A 171 -6.65 23.30 -17.25
N SER A 172 -6.22 22.38 -18.11
CA SER A 172 -5.67 21.07 -17.72
C SER A 172 -4.57 20.60 -18.66
N PHE A 173 -3.50 20.04 -18.08
CA PHE A 173 -2.34 19.47 -18.78
C PHE A 173 -2.05 18.06 -18.27
N THR A 174 -1.47 17.18 -19.11
CA THR A 174 -1.12 15.80 -18.70
C THR A 174 0.38 15.66 -18.50
N TYR A 175 0.86 15.90 -17.27
CA TYR A 175 2.27 15.78 -16.90
C TYR A 175 2.60 14.34 -16.44
N LEU A 176 3.67 13.74 -16.99
CA LEU A 176 4.09 12.35 -16.71
C LEU A 176 2.94 11.33 -16.76
N GLY A 177 2.01 11.54 -17.70
CA GLY A 177 0.83 10.70 -17.90
C GLY A 177 -0.35 10.95 -16.97
N SER A 178 -0.25 11.86 -15.99
CA SER A 178 -1.30 12.25 -15.03
C SER A 178 -1.91 13.61 -15.38
N ALA A 179 -3.25 13.73 -15.38
CA ALA A 179 -3.91 15.01 -15.62
C ALA A 179 -3.82 15.92 -14.38
N VAL A 180 -3.31 17.13 -14.57
CA VAL A 180 -3.29 18.22 -13.59
C VAL A 180 -4.29 19.28 -14.04
N HIS A 181 -5.10 19.80 -13.13
CA HIS A 181 -6.20 20.73 -13.43
C HIS A 181 -6.03 22.00 -12.57
N ASN A 182 -6.42 23.15 -13.12
CA ASN A 182 -6.26 24.48 -12.53
C ASN A 182 -6.95 24.67 -11.16
N ASP A 183 -7.94 23.83 -10.83
CA ASP A 183 -8.65 23.77 -9.55
C ASP A 183 -7.87 23.03 -8.43
N GLY A 184 -6.73 22.40 -8.77
CA GLY A 184 -5.97 21.53 -7.86
C GLY A 184 -6.68 20.22 -7.49
N GLY A 185 -7.77 19.88 -8.18
CA GLY A 185 -8.68 18.81 -7.85
C GLY A 185 -8.26 17.45 -8.41
N SER A 186 -8.01 16.48 -7.53
CA SER A 186 -7.68 15.09 -7.93
C SER A 186 -8.87 14.31 -8.54
N ARG A 187 -10.07 14.90 -8.60
CA ARG A 187 -11.31 14.21 -8.99
C ARG A 187 -11.33 13.86 -10.47
N GLN A 188 -10.93 14.79 -11.34
CA GLN A 188 -10.88 14.63 -12.79
C GLN A 188 -9.90 13.51 -13.16
N GLU A 189 -8.69 13.52 -12.57
CA GLU A 189 -7.66 12.49 -12.81
C GLU A 189 -8.08 11.10 -12.34
N ALA A 190 -8.63 10.98 -11.13
CA ALA A 190 -9.09 9.69 -10.63
C ALA A 190 -10.24 9.09 -11.46
N LEU A 191 -11.16 9.93 -11.95
CA LEU A 191 -12.18 9.51 -12.92
C LEU A 191 -11.57 9.06 -14.24
N ARG A 192 -10.53 9.76 -14.74
CA ARG A 192 -9.78 9.38 -15.94
C ARG A 192 -9.08 8.03 -15.77
N ARG A 193 -8.42 7.76 -14.63
CA ARG A 193 -7.83 6.44 -14.33
C ARG A 193 -8.86 5.33 -14.24
N ILE A 194 -10.02 5.57 -13.61
CA ILE A 194 -11.13 4.62 -13.60
C ILE A 194 -11.58 4.32 -15.05
N GLY A 195 -11.64 5.33 -15.92
CA GLY A 195 -11.92 5.15 -17.36
C GLY A 195 -10.88 4.30 -18.09
N ILE A 196 -9.59 4.61 -17.96
CA ILE A 196 -8.50 3.86 -18.61
C ILE A 196 -8.47 2.40 -18.10
N ALA A 197 -8.56 2.20 -16.78
CA ALA A 197 -8.62 0.87 -16.18
C ALA A 197 -9.88 0.09 -16.61
N HIS A 198 -11.02 0.77 -16.84
CA HIS A 198 -12.21 0.14 -17.43
C HIS A 198 -11.96 -0.30 -18.88
N GLY A 199 -11.26 0.49 -19.68
CA GLY A 199 -10.84 0.12 -21.04
C GLY A 199 -9.95 -1.13 -21.06
N VAL A 200 -8.97 -1.24 -20.16
CA VAL A 200 -8.18 -2.47 -19.98
C VAL A 200 -9.07 -3.64 -19.55
N MET A 201 -10.03 -3.40 -18.64
CA MET A 201 -10.98 -4.41 -18.18
C MET A 201 -11.96 -4.87 -19.28
N ASP A 202 -12.27 -4.05 -20.28
CA ASP A 202 -13.10 -4.45 -21.44
C ASP A 202 -12.29 -5.13 -22.56
N SER A 203 -11.07 -4.68 -22.86
CA SER A 203 -10.21 -5.32 -23.87
C SER A 203 -9.90 -6.80 -23.56
N LEU A 204 -9.66 -7.12 -22.29
CA LEU A 204 -9.41 -8.48 -21.79
C LEU A 204 -10.69 -9.32 -21.57
N SER A 205 -11.86 -8.80 -21.94
CA SER A 205 -13.17 -9.42 -21.64
C SER A 205 -13.40 -10.77 -22.30
N ARG A 206 -13.06 -10.93 -23.58
CA ARG A 206 -13.23 -12.22 -24.28
C ARG A 206 -12.14 -13.23 -23.90
N SER A 207 -10.89 -12.79 -23.90
CA SER A 207 -9.69 -13.63 -23.73
C SER A 207 -9.46 -14.09 -22.29
N ILE A 208 -9.72 -13.22 -21.30
CA ILE A 208 -9.44 -13.51 -19.88
C ILE A 208 -10.73 -13.69 -19.08
N TRP A 209 -11.59 -12.66 -19.01
CA TRP A 209 -12.68 -12.65 -18.02
C TRP A 209 -13.78 -13.66 -18.34
N ARG A 210 -14.25 -13.71 -19.59
CA ARG A 210 -15.27 -14.67 -20.07
C ARG A 210 -14.71 -16.07 -20.38
N CYS A 211 -13.39 -16.23 -20.43
CA CYS A 211 -12.77 -17.52 -20.71
C CYS A 211 -13.08 -18.54 -19.58
N ARG A 212 -13.69 -19.68 -19.93
CA ARG A 212 -14.02 -20.76 -18.98
C ARG A 212 -12.80 -21.61 -18.61
N TYR A 213 -11.77 -21.67 -19.46
CA TYR A 213 -10.55 -22.46 -19.25
C TYR A 213 -9.56 -21.84 -18.26
N LEU A 214 -9.70 -20.55 -17.93
CA LEU A 214 -8.85 -19.88 -16.94
C LEU A 214 -9.46 -19.93 -15.54
N CYS A 215 -8.73 -20.48 -14.58
CA CYS A 215 -9.19 -20.53 -13.20
C CYS A 215 -9.26 -19.13 -12.55
N ARG A 216 -10.14 -18.98 -11.55
CA ARG A 216 -10.35 -17.72 -10.80
C ARG A 216 -9.05 -17.14 -10.23
N ARG A 217 -8.10 -17.98 -9.81
CA ARG A 217 -6.77 -17.54 -9.32
C ARG A 217 -6.01 -16.77 -10.40
N THR A 218 -5.90 -17.33 -11.61
CA THR A 218 -5.23 -16.67 -12.74
C THR A 218 -5.93 -15.37 -13.10
N LYS A 219 -7.27 -15.33 -13.18
CA LYS A 219 -8.02 -14.09 -13.46
C LYS A 219 -7.76 -13.00 -12.42
N ILE A 220 -7.77 -13.34 -11.12
CA ILE A 220 -7.45 -12.39 -10.04
C ILE A 220 -5.99 -11.89 -10.17
N GLN A 221 -5.05 -12.77 -10.53
CA GLN A 221 -3.65 -12.39 -10.74
C GLN A 221 -3.48 -11.47 -11.96
N THR A 222 -4.15 -11.75 -13.08
CA THR A 222 -4.16 -10.86 -14.26
C THR A 222 -4.76 -9.48 -13.93
N PHE A 223 -5.84 -9.42 -13.16
CA PHE A 223 -6.42 -8.15 -12.70
C PHE A 223 -5.45 -7.35 -11.82
N LYS A 224 -4.79 -8.02 -10.86
CA LYS A 224 -3.76 -7.40 -10.00
C LYS A 224 -2.53 -6.91 -10.78
N LEU A 225 -2.18 -7.54 -11.90
CA LEU A 225 -1.00 -7.18 -12.70
C LEU A 225 -1.28 -6.17 -13.81
N LEU A 226 -2.48 -6.15 -14.40
CA LEU A 226 -2.78 -5.33 -15.59
C LEU A 226 -3.80 -4.20 -15.35
N VAL A 227 -4.70 -4.34 -14.37
CA VAL A 227 -5.78 -3.35 -14.16
C VAL A 227 -5.52 -2.48 -12.93
N ILE A 228 -5.05 -3.06 -11.82
CA ILE A 228 -4.75 -2.29 -10.60
C ILE A 228 -3.62 -1.26 -10.82
N PRO A 229 -2.49 -1.56 -11.50
CA PRO A 229 -1.45 -0.55 -11.71
C PRO A 229 -1.91 0.62 -12.60
N VAL A 230 -2.80 0.34 -13.56
CA VAL A 230 -3.40 1.36 -14.44
C VAL A 230 -4.39 2.25 -13.68
N LEU A 231 -5.12 1.69 -12.72
CA LEU A 231 -6.04 2.42 -11.84
C LEU A 231 -5.30 3.31 -10.81
N LEU A 232 -4.17 2.83 -10.27
CA LEU A 232 -3.47 3.46 -9.14
C LEU A 232 -2.23 4.29 -9.54
N TYR A 233 -1.85 4.35 -10.81
CA TYR A 233 -0.76 5.22 -11.27
C TYR A 233 -1.06 6.68 -10.88
N GLY A 234 -0.15 7.31 -10.15
CA GLY A 234 -0.29 8.70 -9.70
C GLY A 234 -1.23 8.90 -8.51
N CYS A 235 -1.75 7.83 -7.88
CA CYS A 235 -2.70 7.99 -6.76
C CYS A 235 -2.04 8.57 -5.50
N GLU A 236 -0.72 8.53 -5.41
CA GLU A 236 0.11 9.15 -4.38
C GLU A 236 0.01 10.69 -4.33
N THR A 237 -0.48 11.34 -5.39
CA THR A 237 -0.76 12.79 -5.42
C THR A 237 -2.23 13.13 -5.17
N TRP A 238 -3.10 12.15 -4.88
CA TRP A 238 -4.55 12.37 -4.80
C TRP A 238 -5.05 12.72 -3.40
N THR A 239 -5.78 13.84 -3.31
CA THR A 239 -6.58 14.22 -2.15
C THR A 239 -7.83 13.33 -2.06
N LEU A 240 -7.67 12.14 -1.47
CA LEU A 240 -8.72 11.14 -1.32
C LEU A 240 -9.84 11.60 -0.38
N ASN A 241 -10.98 11.98 -0.96
CA ASN A 241 -12.24 12.23 -0.23
C ASN A 241 -13.19 11.02 -0.29
N SER A 242 -14.32 11.11 0.42
CA SER A 242 -15.30 10.01 0.56
C SER A 242 -16.00 9.64 -0.76
N ASP A 243 -16.30 10.60 -1.64
CA ASP A 243 -16.87 10.32 -2.96
C ASP A 243 -15.85 9.62 -3.87
N LEU A 244 -14.59 10.08 -3.85
CA LEU A 244 -13.49 9.46 -4.60
C LEU A 244 -13.25 8.02 -4.17
N LYS A 245 -13.14 7.77 -2.86
CA LYS A 245 -13.01 6.41 -2.32
C LYS A 245 -14.18 5.52 -2.77
N ARG A 246 -15.43 6.00 -2.60
CA ARG A 246 -16.64 5.30 -3.02
C ARG A 246 -16.65 4.93 -4.50
N ARG A 247 -16.13 5.80 -5.38
CA ARG A 247 -16.02 5.52 -6.83
C ARG A 247 -14.97 4.46 -7.16
N ILE A 248 -13.82 4.53 -6.50
CA ILE A 248 -12.73 3.54 -6.64
C ILE A 248 -13.22 2.16 -6.15
N ASP A 249 -13.86 2.10 -4.98
CA ASP A 249 -14.45 0.88 -4.42
C ASP A 249 -15.55 0.33 -5.34
N ALA A 250 -16.42 1.19 -5.90
CA ALA A 250 -17.45 0.77 -6.86
C ALA A 250 -16.86 0.19 -8.15
N PHE A 251 -15.77 0.77 -8.69
CA PHE A 251 -15.04 0.22 -9.83
C PHE A 251 -14.38 -1.13 -9.50
N GLY A 252 -13.71 -1.24 -8.35
CA GLY A 252 -13.13 -2.49 -7.87
C GLY A 252 -14.17 -3.60 -7.76
N ASN A 253 -15.31 -3.32 -7.13
CA ASN A 253 -16.42 -4.26 -7.00
C ASN A 253 -17.06 -4.63 -8.35
N LYS A 254 -17.16 -3.70 -9.31
CA LYS A 254 -17.59 -3.98 -10.70
C LYS A 254 -16.63 -4.97 -11.39
N CYS A 255 -15.32 -4.81 -11.20
CA CYS A 255 -14.32 -5.70 -11.76
C CYS A 255 -14.33 -7.09 -11.10
N LEU A 256 -14.40 -7.15 -9.76
CA LEU A 256 -14.43 -8.40 -9.00
C LEU A 256 -15.64 -9.28 -9.35
N ARG A 257 -16.84 -8.70 -9.45
CA ARG A 257 -18.05 -9.41 -9.94
C ARG A 257 -17.80 -10.06 -11.31
N ARG A 258 -17.33 -9.27 -12.28
CA ARG A 258 -16.98 -9.75 -13.65
C ARG A 258 -15.89 -10.83 -13.66
N ILE A 259 -14.93 -10.82 -12.73
CA ILE A 259 -13.86 -11.81 -12.62
C ILE A 259 -14.36 -13.15 -12.12
N ILE A 260 -15.26 -13.14 -11.14
CA ILE A 260 -15.81 -14.36 -10.53
C ILE A 260 -16.91 -14.96 -11.44
N GLY A 261 -17.66 -14.10 -12.14
CA GLY A 261 -18.70 -14.49 -13.10
C GLY A 261 -20.08 -13.93 -12.73
N TYR A 262 -20.28 -13.55 -11.47
CA TYR A 262 -21.55 -13.05 -10.94
C TYR A 262 -22.04 -11.77 -11.64
N ARG A 263 -23.28 -11.80 -12.09
CA ARG A 263 -24.10 -10.65 -12.43
C ARG A 263 -24.86 -10.14 -11.20
N TRP A 264 -25.60 -9.05 -11.36
CA TRP A 264 -26.65 -8.69 -10.40
C TRP A 264 -27.86 -9.60 -10.55
N ASP A 265 -28.13 -10.03 -11.79
CA ASP A 265 -29.21 -10.91 -12.22
C ASP A 265 -29.15 -12.32 -11.55
N ASP A 266 -27.99 -12.71 -11.00
CA ASP A 266 -27.74 -14.08 -10.51
C ASP A 266 -28.19 -14.31 -9.05
N TYR A 267 -28.67 -13.29 -8.32
CA TYR A 267 -29.15 -13.43 -6.94
C TYR A 267 -30.27 -12.43 -6.58
N GLY A 268 -31.38 -12.95 -6.07
CA GLY A 268 -32.19 -12.20 -5.09
C GLY A 268 -31.34 -11.89 -3.86
N VAL A 269 -31.52 -10.70 -3.27
CA VAL A 269 -30.55 -10.08 -2.33
C VAL A 269 -30.50 -10.78 -0.94
N GLY A 270 -31.28 -11.84 -0.77
CA GLY A 270 -31.53 -12.63 0.43
C GLY A 270 -32.85 -13.38 0.26
N PRO A 271 -33.29 -14.21 1.22
CA PRO A 271 -34.66 -14.67 1.24
C PRO A 271 -35.60 -13.46 1.38
N GLN A 272 -36.71 -13.46 0.64
CA GLN A 272 -37.53 -12.26 0.42
C GLN A 272 -38.07 -11.64 1.73
N TRP A 273 -38.43 -12.49 2.70
CA TRP A 273 -38.87 -12.04 4.03
C TRP A 273 -37.83 -11.21 4.78
N LEU A 274 -36.54 -11.57 4.69
CA LEU A 274 -35.48 -10.88 5.40
C LEU A 274 -35.23 -9.48 4.81
N LEU A 275 -35.35 -9.37 3.48
CA LEU A 275 -35.27 -8.08 2.79
C LEU A 275 -36.44 -7.17 3.16
N TYR A 276 -37.65 -7.72 3.24
CA TYR A 276 -38.82 -6.98 3.70
C TYR A 276 -38.75 -6.61 5.19
N ASN A 277 -38.24 -7.49 6.06
CA ASN A 277 -38.02 -7.19 7.48
C ASN A 277 -37.02 -6.03 7.66
N LEU A 278 -35.91 -6.05 6.92
CA LEU A 278 -34.91 -4.97 6.92
C LEU A 278 -35.47 -3.65 6.34
N ALA A 279 -36.32 -3.72 5.31
CA ALA A 279 -37.00 -2.55 4.76
C ALA A 279 -38.02 -1.96 5.75
N GLY A 280 -38.75 -2.81 6.48
CA GLY A 280 -39.66 -2.40 7.54
C GLY A 280 -38.94 -1.69 8.69
N LEU A 281 -37.81 -2.24 9.15
CA LEU A 281 -36.94 -1.60 10.14
C LEU A 281 -36.38 -0.26 9.65
N TYR A 282 -35.99 -0.15 8.38
CA TYR A 282 -35.58 1.12 7.78
C TYR A 282 -36.71 2.16 7.85
N TRP A 283 -37.93 1.81 7.45
CA TRP A 283 -39.06 2.74 7.46
C TRP A 283 -39.51 3.14 8.87
N ARG A 284 -39.43 2.20 9.83
CA ARG A 284 -39.65 2.47 11.27
C ARG A 284 -38.72 3.56 11.80
N VAL A 285 -37.43 3.50 11.48
CA VAL A 285 -36.44 4.53 11.87
C VAL A 285 -36.69 5.89 11.19
N HIS A 286 -37.35 5.90 10.03
CA HIS A 286 -37.73 7.12 9.30
C HIS A 286 -39.17 7.59 9.60
N GLY A 287 -39.85 7.02 10.59
CA GLY A 287 -41.21 7.40 11.00
C GLY A 287 -42.32 7.10 9.98
N ASN A 288 -42.04 6.35 8.91
CA ASN A 288 -43.04 6.01 7.90
C ASN A 288 -43.77 4.71 8.27
N LEU A 289 -44.81 4.85 9.11
CA LEU A 289 -45.58 3.70 9.62
C LEU A 289 -46.19 2.86 8.49
N TYR A 290 -46.78 3.48 7.46
CA TYR A 290 -47.42 2.77 6.35
C TYR A 290 -46.45 1.84 5.61
N ASN A 291 -45.30 2.36 5.15
CA ASN A 291 -44.29 1.54 4.47
C ASN A 291 -43.62 0.54 5.44
N GLY A 292 -43.56 0.86 6.74
CA GLY A 292 -43.11 -0.05 7.79
C GLY A 292 -44.02 -1.28 7.92
N ILE A 293 -45.33 -1.06 8.13
CA ILE A 293 -46.35 -2.09 8.22
C ILE A 293 -46.37 -2.93 6.95
N GLU A 294 -46.41 -2.31 5.78
CA GLU A 294 -46.56 -3.06 4.51
C GLU A 294 -45.32 -3.90 4.18
N CYS A 295 -44.12 -3.44 4.52
CA CYS A 295 -42.93 -4.28 4.44
C CYS A 295 -42.99 -5.43 5.46
N LEU A 296 -43.34 -5.16 6.72
CA LEU A 296 -43.36 -6.20 7.76
C LEU A 296 -44.47 -7.24 7.55
N ARG A 297 -45.64 -6.85 7.03
CA ARG A 297 -46.72 -7.76 6.61
C ARG A 297 -46.24 -8.74 5.55
N ARG A 298 -45.57 -8.25 4.51
CA ARG A 298 -44.94 -9.09 3.47
C ARG A 298 -43.78 -9.95 4.02
N ALA A 299 -43.08 -9.48 5.06
CA ALA A 299 -42.06 -10.26 5.74
C ALA A 299 -42.68 -11.46 6.49
N VAL A 300 -43.73 -11.25 7.30
CA VAL A 300 -44.45 -12.34 8.00
C VAL A 300 -44.98 -13.37 7.00
N ALA A 301 -45.64 -12.91 5.92
CA ALA A 301 -46.23 -13.79 4.91
C ALA A 301 -45.19 -14.65 4.14
N THR A 302 -43.96 -14.16 3.97
CA THR A 302 -42.89 -14.90 3.25
C THR A 302 -41.87 -15.57 4.19
N ALA A 303 -42.08 -15.52 5.51
CA ALA A 303 -41.16 -16.08 6.50
C ALA A 303 -41.43 -17.59 6.74
N PRO A 304 -40.37 -18.44 6.73
CA PRO A 304 -40.44 -19.80 7.26
C PRO A 304 -40.86 -19.80 8.73
N GLU A 305 -41.53 -20.87 9.16
CA GLU A 305 -42.15 -20.94 10.49
C GLU A 305 -41.14 -20.83 11.63
N GLU A 306 -39.95 -21.41 11.46
CA GLU A 306 -38.80 -21.32 12.35
C GLU A 306 -38.31 -19.88 12.62
N TRP A 307 -38.67 -18.91 11.77
CA TRP A 307 -38.14 -17.53 11.78
C TRP A 307 -39.25 -16.48 11.64
N ARG A 308 -40.51 -16.85 11.88
CA ARG A 308 -41.68 -15.98 11.74
C ARG A 308 -41.88 -15.07 12.96
N ASP A 309 -41.30 -15.43 14.10
CA ASP A 309 -41.13 -14.60 15.29
C ASP A 309 -40.50 -13.24 14.97
N VAL A 310 -39.37 -13.21 14.26
CA VAL A 310 -38.60 -11.99 13.98
C VAL A 310 -39.43 -10.88 13.28
N PRO A 311 -40.14 -11.14 12.16
CA PRO A 311 -41.01 -10.12 11.56
C PRO A 311 -42.29 -9.87 12.36
N LEU A 312 -42.83 -10.85 13.10
CA LEU A 312 -44.00 -10.66 13.98
C LEU A 312 -43.69 -9.68 15.12
N VAL A 313 -42.56 -9.84 15.82
CA VAL A 313 -42.11 -8.93 16.90
C VAL A 313 -41.87 -7.52 16.36
N ASN A 314 -41.26 -7.40 15.17
CA ASN A 314 -41.04 -6.10 14.54
C ASN A 314 -42.35 -5.41 14.12
N LEU A 315 -43.35 -6.16 13.64
CA LEU A 315 -44.68 -5.64 13.31
C LEU A 315 -45.45 -5.26 14.58
N ALA A 316 -45.45 -6.12 15.60
CA ALA A 316 -46.08 -5.88 16.89
C ALA A 316 -45.50 -4.63 17.57
N ALA A 317 -44.18 -4.46 17.55
CA ALA A 317 -43.52 -3.29 18.12
C ALA A 317 -43.81 -2.00 17.33
N LEU A 318 -44.16 -2.08 16.04
CA LEU A 318 -44.60 -0.95 15.22
C LEU A 318 -46.07 -0.59 15.51
N LEU A 319 -46.95 -1.59 15.64
CA LEU A 319 -48.35 -1.40 16.05
C LEU A 319 -48.46 -0.85 17.48
N TYR A 320 -47.59 -1.29 18.39
CA TYR A 320 -47.49 -0.73 19.74
C TYR A 320 -47.16 0.77 19.71
N THR A 321 -46.18 1.20 18.89
CA THR A 321 -45.88 2.63 18.68
C THR A 321 -46.97 3.41 17.93
N ALA A 322 -47.94 2.71 17.32
CA ALA A 322 -49.15 3.32 16.74
C ALA A 322 -50.36 3.27 17.69
N GLY A 323 -50.19 2.81 18.94
CA GLY A 323 -51.27 2.72 19.94
C GLY A 323 -52.16 1.46 19.83
N HIS A 324 -51.91 0.58 18.86
CA HIS A 324 -52.67 -0.66 18.62
C HIS A 324 -52.25 -1.79 19.57
N ILE A 325 -52.52 -1.61 20.87
CA ILE A 325 -52.06 -2.50 21.95
C ILE A 325 -52.66 -3.91 21.85
N ASP A 326 -53.92 -4.05 21.43
CA ASP A 326 -54.60 -5.35 21.28
C ASP A 326 -54.03 -6.18 20.11
N ASP A 327 -53.80 -5.54 18.97
CA ASP A 327 -53.22 -6.18 17.78
C ASP A 327 -51.75 -6.55 18.03
N ALA A 328 -50.98 -5.63 18.61
CA ALA A 328 -49.59 -5.87 19.01
C ALA A 328 -49.46 -7.01 20.03
N LEU A 329 -50.36 -7.12 21.00
CA LEU A 329 -50.40 -8.26 21.93
C LEU A 329 -50.67 -9.57 21.20
N THR A 330 -51.60 -9.59 20.25
CA THR A 330 -51.95 -10.79 19.47
C THR A 330 -50.76 -11.28 18.65
N LEU A 331 -50.08 -10.39 17.91
CA LEU A 331 -48.88 -10.73 17.14
C LEU A 331 -47.68 -11.14 18.03
N THR A 332 -47.52 -10.53 19.21
CA THR A 332 -46.43 -10.90 20.15
C THR A 332 -46.67 -12.28 20.76
N LEU A 333 -47.93 -12.65 21.03
CA LEU A 333 -48.27 -14.00 21.50
C LEU A 333 -48.07 -15.06 20.39
N GLN A 334 -48.32 -14.72 19.12
CA GLN A 334 -47.98 -15.59 17.98
C GLN A 334 -46.46 -15.78 17.85
N ALA A 335 -45.66 -14.72 17.99
CA ALA A 335 -44.20 -14.83 18.03
C ALA A 335 -43.71 -15.72 19.18
N MET A 336 -44.29 -15.55 20.38
CA MET A 336 -43.96 -16.37 21.55
C MET A 336 -44.33 -17.86 21.37
N SER A 337 -45.27 -18.22 20.51
CA SER A 337 -45.55 -19.62 20.15
C SER A 337 -44.55 -20.24 19.16
N VAL A 338 -43.69 -19.43 18.54
CA VAL A 338 -42.54 -19.87 17.73
C VAL A 338 -41.28 -19.90 18.59
N ALA A 339 -41.01 -18.84 19.38
CA ALA A 339 -39.83 -18.72 20.24
C ALA A 339 -40.18 -18.10 21.60
N ASP A 340 -40.45 -18.93 22.62
CA ASP A 340 -40.87 -18.43 23.95
C ASP A 340 -39.71 -17.92 24.82
N HIS A 341 -38.48 -18.36 24.55
CA HIS A 341 -37.26 -17.99 25.28
C HIS A 341 -36.62 -16.68 24.79
N GLU A 342 -37.14 -16.05 23.73
CA GLU A 342 -36.52 -14.89 23.10
C GLU A 342 -36.72 -13.61 23.97
N PRO A 343 -35.64 -12.89 24.36
CA PRO A 343 -35.75 -11.85 25.40
C PRO A 343 -36.51 -10.61 24.93
N GLU A 344 -36.29 -10.15 23.71
CA GLU A 344 -36.90 -8.96 23.13
C GLU A 344 -38.42 -9.12 22.95
N THR A 345 -38.88 -10.33 22.64
CA THR A 345 -40.29 -10.76 22.60
C THR A 345 -40.91 -10.72 23.99
N ASN A 346 -40.22 -11.27 24.99
CA ASN A 346 -40.66 -11.19 26.39
C ASN A 346 -40.66 -9.73 26.89
N PHE A 347 -39.71 -8.90 26.47
CA PHE A 347 -39.66 -7.47 26.81
C PHE A 347 -40.82 -6.69 26.19
N LEU A 348 -41.12 -6.91 24.90
CA LEU A 348 -42.29 -6.33 24.23
C LEU A 348 -43.59 -6.77 24.89
N LEU A 349 -43.73 -8.05 25.21
CA LEU A 349 -44.91 -8.61 25.89
C LEU A 349 -45.10 -8.03 27.30
N ALA A 350 -44.00 -7.78 28.03
CA ALA A 350 -44.03 -7.10 29.32
C ALA A 350 -44.51 -5.64 29.20
N ASN A 351 -44.00 -4.89 28.21
CA ASN A 351 -44.46 -3.52 27.91
C ASN A 351 -45.96 -3.49 27.55
N LEU A 352 -46.43 -4.45 26.74
CA LEU A 352 -47.84 -4.57 26.36
C LEU A 352 -48.76 -4.91 27.54
N TYR A 353 -48.32 -5.79 28.45
CA TYR A 353 -49.06 -6.05 29.68
C TYR A 353 -49.06 -4.85 30.64
N CYS A 354 -47.98 -4.08 30.72
CA CYS A 354 -47.96 -2.78 31.41
C CYS A 354 -48.99 -1.82 30.81
N GLY A 355 -49.03 -1.68 29.48
CA GLY A 355 -49.99 -0.82 28.77
C GLY A 355 -51.46 -1.21 28.98
N LYS A 356 -51.74 -2.50 29.22
CA LYS A 356 -53.08 -2.99 29.62
C LYS A 356 -53.35 -2.98 31.13
N GLY A 357 -52.43 -2.47 31.96
CA GLY A 357 -52.56 -2.48 33.43
C GLY A 357 -52.41 -3.86 34.08
N ASN A 358 -52.02 -4.90 33.33
CA ASN A 358 -51.72 -6.23 33.87
C ASN A 358 -50.30 -6.27 34.46
N LEU A 359 -50.11 -5.55 35.57
CA LEU A 359 -48.80 -5.39 36.22
C LEU A 359 -48.18 -6.74 36.64
N THR A 360 -49.00 -7.72 37.00
CA THR A 360 -48.55 -9.09 37.36
C THR A 360 -48.04 -9.86 36.15
N GLY A 361 -48.70 -9.74 34.99
CA GLY A 361 -48.20 -10.31 33.73
C GLY A 361 -46.91 -9.64 33.26
N ALA A 362 -46.84 -8.31 33.35
CA ALA A 362 -45.64 -7.55 33.00
C ALA A 362 -44.43 -7.97 33.87
N TRP A 363 -44.62 -8.09 35.19
CA TRP A 363 -43.60 -8.57 36.12
C TRP A 363 -43.02 -9.92 35.69
N HIS A 364 -43.88 -10.90 35.43
CA HIS A 364 -43.46 -12.25 35.03
C HIS A 364 -42.59 -12.25 33.77
N HIS A 365 -42.97 -11.46 32.75
CA HIS A 365 -42.19 -11.42 31.51
C HIS A 365 -40.88 -10.64 31.65
N TYR A 366 -40.82 -9.53 32.41
CA TYR A 366 -39.53 -8.89 32.70
C TYR A 366 -38.59 -9.80 33.52
N GLU A 367 -39.10 -10.63 34.43
CA GLU A 367 -38.29 -11.65 35.12
C GLU A 367 -37.72 -12.68 34.15
N ARG A 368 -38.49 -13.12 33.13
CA ARG A 368 -37.98 -13.97 32.04
C ARG A 368 -36.87 -13.28 31.24
N VAL A 369 -37.02 -11.98 30.94
CA VAL A 369 -35.97 -11.19 30.27
C VAL A 369 -34.68 -11.17 31.09
N LEU A 370 -34.75 -10.89 32.40
CA LEU A 370 -33.55 -10.86 33.25
C LEU A 370 -32.96 -12.25 33.54
N ALA A 371 -33.76 -13.32 33.48
CA ALA A 371 -33.27 -14.69 33.59
C ALA A 371 -32.44 -15.12 32.35
N ALA A 372 -32.81 -14.62 31.16
CA ALA A 372 -32.05 -14.84 29.93
C ALA A 372 -30.88 -13.84 29.75
N LEU A 373 -31.10 -12.56 30.06
CA LEU A 373 -30.14 -11.46 29.93
C LEU A 373 -30.07 -10.62 31.22
N PRO A 374 -29.27 -11.03 32.22
CA PRO A 374 -29.12 -10.28 33.48
C PRO A 374 -28.60 -8.84 33.34
N THR A 375 -28.05 -8.48 32.18
CA THR A 375 -27.55 -7.14 31.85
C THR A 375 -28.57 -6.24 31.15
N HIS A 376 -29.83 -6.68 30.97
CA HIS A 376 -30.85 -5.91 30.25
C HIS A 376 -31.36 -4.72 31.09
N SER A 377 -30.70 -3.57 30.96
CA SER A 377 -30.93 -2.35 31.75
C SER A 377 -32.40 -1.91 31.79
N SER A 378 -33.10 -1.88 30.67
CA SER A 378 -34.51 -1.43 30.61
C SER A 378 -35.45 -2.33 31.41
N ALA A 379 -35.34 -3.67 31.27
CA ALA A 379 -36.16 -4.62 32.05
C ALA A 379 -35.91 -4.49 33.56
N LEU A 380 -34.65 -4.28 33.96
CA LEU A 380 -34.29 -4.01 35.36
C LEU A 380 -34.90 -2.69 35.87
N GLN A 381 -34.92 -1.64 35.04
CA GLN A 381 -35.53 -0.35 35.38
C GLN A 381 -37.05 -0.47 35.54
N TYR A 382 -37.76 -1.13 34.61
CA TYR A 382 -39.21 -1.33 34.70
C TYR A 382 -39.61 -2.23 35.88
N LEU A 383 -38.88 -3.31 36.16
CA LEU A 383 -39.11 -4.11 37.38
C LEU A 383 -38.88 -3.30 38.66
N THR A 384 -37.86 -2.44 38.70
CA THR A 384 -37.60 -1.58 39.85
C THR A 384 -38.75 -0.58 40.08
N ALA A 385 -39.33 -0.03 39.01
CA ALA A 385 -40.51 0.83 39.09
C ALA A 385 -41.76 0.06 39.61
N LEU A 386 -42.03 -1.12 39.06
CA LEU A 386 -43.12 -2.00 39.51
C LEU A 386 -42.95 -2.44 40.98
N ALA A 387 -41.71 -2.66 41.44
CA ALA A 387 -41.40 -3.06 42.82
C ALA A 387 -41.68 -1.96 43.84
N CYS A 388 -41.54 -0.69 43.44
CA CYS A 388 -41.92 0.45 44.26
C CYS A 388 -43.44 0.65 44.29
N HIS A 389 -44.14 0.40 43.17
CA HIS A 389 -45.59 0.60 43.05
C HIS A 389 -46.42 -0.47 43.80
N THR A 390 -45.86 -1.65 44.08
CA THR A 390 -46.57 -2.81 44.67
C THR A 390 -46.44 -2.96 46.19
N ARG A 391 -45.72 -2.07 46.89
CA ARG A 391 -45.49 -2.17 48.35
C ARG A 391 -46.47 -1.33 49.20
N PRO A 392 -47.16 -1.93 50.20
CA PRO A 392 -47.98 -1.18 51.16
C PRO A 392 -47.13 -0.46 52.23
N PRO A 393 -47.50 0.75 52.68
CA PRO A 393 -46.63 1.56 53.54
C PRO A 393 -46.81 1.28 55.05
N ARG A 394 -45.93 0.44 55.65
CA ARG A 394 -45.75 0.41 57.13
C ARG A 394 -44.32 0.17 57.61
N SER A 395 -43.92 1.03 58.54
CA SER A 395 -42.93 0.85 59.63
C SER A 395 -41.55 0.24 59.33
N SER A 396 -40.57 1.13 59.22
CA SER A 396 -39.29 1.05 59.96
C SER A 396 -38.47 -0.25 59.91
N HIS A 397 -37.90 -0.55 58.74
CA HIS A 397 -36.53 -1.07 58.65
C HIS A 397 -35.85 -0.51 57.38
N ALA A 398 -34.52 -0.56 57.31
CA ALA A 398 -33.74 0.18 56.31
C ALA A 398 -34.01 -0.29 54.87
N LEU A 399 -34.18 0.67 53.96
CA LEU A 399 -34.25 0.43 52.51
C LEU A 399 -32.84 0.30 51.92
N PRO A 400 -32.61 -0.59 50.94
CA PRO A 400 -31.42 -0.53 50.11
C PRO A 400 -31.45 0.73 49.23
N THR A 401 -30.29 1.37 49.05
CA THR A 401 -30.16 2.62 48.30
C THR A 401 -30.09 2.38 46.79
N CYS A 402 -31.00 2.97 46.01
CA CYS A 402 -30.85 3.06 44.56
C CYS A 402 -29.70 4.00 44.20
N GLN A 403 -28.71 3.52 43.45
CA GLN A 403 -27.65 4.37 42.88
C GLN A 403 -28.00 4.75 41.44
N ASN A 404 -28.20 6.04 41.19
CA ASN A 404 -28.23 6.56 39.82
C ASN A 404 -26.81 6.68 39.26
N GLN A 405 -26.61 6.32 37.99
CA GLN A 405 -25.31 6.38 37.30
C GLN A 405 -24.90 7.79 36.83
N HIS A 406 -25.23 8.83 37.59
CA HIS A 406 -24.62 10.16 37.43
C HIS A 406 -24.36 10.79 38.80
N GLY A 407 -23.10 11.17 39.05
CA GLY A 407 -22.64 11.63 40.35
C GLY A 407 -23.11 13.04 40.71
N SER A 408 -24.21 13.13 41.46
CA SER A 408 -24.58 14.31 42.24
C SER A 408 -25.27 13.88 43.53
N MET A 409 -24.89 14.48 44.66
CA MET A 409 -25.56 14.25 45.94
C MET A 409 -26.81 15.11 46.04
N ALA A 410 -27.98 14.48 45.92
CA ALA A 410 -29.26 15.04 46.36
C ALA A 410 -29.84 14.10 47.43
N GLU A 411 -29.92 14.56 48.67
CA GLU A 411 -30.57 13.82 49.76
C GLU A 411 -32.09 13.89 49.57
N GLY A 412 -32.66 12.88 48.90
CA GLY A 412 -34.09 12.75 48.67
C GLY A 412 -34.56 11.33 48.93
N VAL A 413 -35.18 11.07 50.08
CA VAL A 413 -35.83 9.78 50.35
C VAL A 413 -37.12 9.71 49.53
N CYS A 414 -37.39 8.59 48.86
CA CYS A 414 -38.66 8.38 48.16
C CYS A 414 -39.82 8.20 49.16
N THR A 415 -40.40 9.32 49.63
CA THR A 415 -41.46 9.35 50.66
C THR A 415 -42.76 10.04 50.23
N THR A 416 -43.15 9.93 48.95
CA THR A 416 -44.54 9.99 48.48
C THR A 416 -44.68 9.20 47.17
N GLY A 417 -45.91 8.89 46.74
CA GLY A 417 -46.19 8.07 45.56
C GLY A 417 -45.89 8.75 44.21
N ASP A 418 -45.75 10.08 44.21
CA ASP A 418 -45.68 10.92 43.00
C ASP A 418 -44.51 10.54 42.09
N GLY A 419 -43.37 10.17 42.67
CA GLY A 419 -42.17 9.74 41.93
C GLY A 419 -42.30 8.37 41.23
N CYS A 420 -43.25 7.53 41.65
CA CYS A 420 -43.58 6.29 40.92
C CYS A 420 -44.60 6.55 39.81
N GLN A 421 -45.52 7.50 40.01
CA GLN A 421 -46.51 7.86 39.00
C GLN A 421 -45.83 8.54 37.81
N ALA A 422 -44.97 9.54 38.03
CA ALA A 422 -44.23 10.21 36.96
C ALA A 422 -43.35 9.27 36.11
N ALA A 423 -42.85 8.16 36.68
CA ALA A 423 -42.09 7.13 35.97
C ALA A 423 -42.96 6.14 35.16
N LEU A 424 -44.26 6.08 35.46
CA LEU A 424 -45.27 5.37 34.67
C LEU A 424 -45.85 6.28 33.58
N ASP A 425 -46.07 7.55 33.91
CA ASP A 425 -46.59 8.57 33.02
C ASP A 425 -45.59 8.80 31.87
N THR A 426 -44.30 8.99 32.16
CA THR A 426 -43.24 9.07 31.12
C THR A 426 -42.98 7.77 30.34
N ALA A 427 -43.65 6.67 30.69
CA ALA A 427 -43.70 5.44 29.90
C ALA A 427 -45.03 5.26 29.13
N THR A 428 -45.96 6.22 29.21
CA THR A 428 -47.28 6.20 28.56
C THR A 428 -47.64 7.51 27.84
N GLU A 429 -46.88 8.59 28.04
CA GLU A 429 -46.94 9.85 27.28
C GLU A 429 -46.35 9.72 25.86
N ASP A 430 -47.02 8.94 25.01
CA ASP A 430 -46.94 9.10 23.55
C ASP A 430 -48.35 8.90 22.94
N LYS A 431 -49.23 9.85 23.27
CA LYS A 431 -50.60 9.94 22.75
C LYS A 431 -50.88 11.36 22.24
N ASN A 432 -50.84 11.53 20.92
CA ASN A 432 -51.62 12.54 20.19
C ASN A 432 -51.89 12.06 18.76
N ASP A 433 -53.17 12.04 18.40
CA ASP A 433 -53.74 12.39 17.09
C ASP A 433 -53.14 11.77 15.80
N VAL A 434 -53.55 10.54 15.50
CA VAL A 434 -53.79 10.10 14.11
C VAL A 434 -55.10 9.31 14.03
N GLU A 435 -56.20 9.98 13.65
CA GLU A 435 -57.40 9.29 13.13
C GLU A 435 -57.25 9.09 11.61
N GLU A 436 -56.82 7.92 11.15
CA GLU A 436 -57.19 7.43 9.81
C GLU A 436 -57.31 5.90 9.81
N VAL A 437 -58.27 5.37 9.05
CA VAL A 437 -58.74 3.98 9.24
C VAL A 437 -57.90 2.97 8.45
N ILE A 438 -57.31 2.02 9.16
CA ILE A 438 -56.88 0.72 8.62
C ILE A 438 -57.61 -0.36 9.42
N SER A 439 -58.65 -0.98 8.86
CA SER A 439 -59.37 -2.06 9.54
C SER A 439 -58.62 -3.40 9.43
N VAL A 440 -58.72 -4.22 10.49
CA VAL A 440 -57.98 -5.49 10.66
C VAL A 440 -58.38 -6.56 9.62
N GLU A 441 -59.52 -6.38 8.94
CA GLU A 441 -60.02 -7.25 7.87
C GLU A 441 -58.95 -7.49 6.78
N LEU A 442 -58.28 -6.43 6.32
CA LEU A 442 -57.20 -6.47 5.32
C LEU A 442 -55.90 -7.18 5.77
N VAL A 443 -55.81 -7.62 7.03
CA VAL A 443 -54.72 -8.44 7.54
C VAL A 443 -55.11 -9.93 7.56
N ASN A 444 -56.38 -10.23 7.88
CA ASN A 444 -56.88 -11.61 7.90
C ASN A 444 -57.17 -12.13 6.49
N GLU A 445 -57.78 -11.33 5.60
CA GLU A 445 -58.01 -11.70 4.19
C GLU A 445 -56.69 -12.09 3.50
N ALA A 446 -55.61 -11.35 3.76
CA ALA A 446 -54.28 -11.61 3.21
C ALA A 446 -53.55 -12.82 3.83
N VAL A 447 -54.07 -13.39 4.93
CA VAL A 447 -53.60 -14.67 5.49
C VAL A 447 -54.37 -15.83 4.84
N GLU A 448 -55.68 -15.69 4.63
CA GLU A 448 -56.50 -16.71 3.94
C GLU A 448 -56.11 -16.84 2.46
N GLU A 449 -55.87 -15.75 1.72
CA GLU A 449 -55.32 -15.79 0.35
C GLU A 449 -53.97 -16.54 0.27
N ALA A 450 -53.13 -16.39 1.30
CA ALA A 450 -51.81 -17.03 1.36
C ALA A 450 -51.85 -18.52 1.74
N GLU A 451 -52.99 -19.02 2.25
CA GLU A 451 -53.21 -20.46 2.43
C GLU A 451 -53.84 -21.10 1.19
N GLU A 452 -54.76 -20.40 0.48
CA GLU A 452 -55.27 -20.87 -0.81
C GLU A 452 -54.16 -21.07 -1.85
N ASP A 453 -53.20 -20.14 -1.96
CA ASP A 453 -52.15 -20.24 -2.97
C ASP A 453 -51.14 -21.38 -2.71
N LYS A 454 -51.00 -21.85 -1.45
CA LYS A 454 -50.26 -23.09 -1.12
C LYS A 454 -50.95 -24.35 -1.65
N GLU A 455 -52.28 -24.41 -1.63
CA GLU A 455 -53.00 -25.55 -2.22
C GLU A 455 -52.83 -25.57 -3.75
N LYS A 456 -52.82 -24.39 -4.39
CA LYS A 456 -52.63 -24.24 -5.86
C LYS A 456 -51.21 -24.57 -6.34
N GLU A 457 -50.17 -24.39 -5.52
CA GLU A 457 -48.82 -24.89 -5.84
C GLU A 457 -48.70 -26.40 -5.60
N THR A 458 -49.30 -26.95 -4.53
CA THR A 458 -49.22 -28.39 -4.21
C THR A 458 -50.13 -29.30 -5.06
N GLU A 459 -50.98 -28.76 -5.94
CA GLU A 459 -51.53 -29.48 -7.10
C GLU A 459 -50.57 -29.50 -8.30
N LYS A 460 -49.87 -28.39 -8.60
CA LYS A 460 -48.96 -28.31 -9.77
C LYS A 460 -47.77 -29.25 -9.68
N ASP A 461 -47.15 -29.38 -8.51
CA ASP A 461 -45.98 -30.26 -8.35
C ASP A 461 -46.32 -31.74 -8.59
N LYS A 462 -47.60 -32.15 -8.44
CA LYS A 462 -48.06 -33.52 -8.72
C LYS A 462 -48.18 -33.83 -10.21
N GLU A 463 -48.44 -32.85 -11.08
CA GLU A 463 -48.44 -33.06 -12.53
C GLU A 463 -47.02 -33.21 -13.11
N VAL A 464 -45.96 -32.92 -12.32
CA VAL A 464 -44.57 -32.98 -12.76
C VAL A 464 -43.90 -34.32 -12.44
N GLU A 465 -44.26 -34.99 -11.34
CA GLU A 465 -43.60 -36.26 -10.93
C GLU A 465 -43.94 -37.49 -11.81
N GLU A 466 -45.04 -37.49 -12.57
CA GLU A 466 -45.36 -38.62 -13.48
C GLU A 466 -44.53 -38.62 -14.80
N GLY A 467 -43.63 -37.64 -14.99
CA GLY A 467 -42.96 -37.40 -16.27
C GLY A 467 -41.69 -38.22 -16.60
N GLU A 468 -40.86 -38.60 -15.62
CA GLU A 468 -39.52 -39.15 -15.88
C GLU A 468 -39.27 -40.55 -15.29
N ALA A 469 -39.65 -41.60 -16.04
CA ALA A 469 -39.39 -42.99 -15.67
C ALA A 469 -38.93 -43.90 -16.82
N SER A 470 -37.69 -43.72 -17.34
CA SER A 470 -36.90 -44.83 -17.94
C SER A 470 -35.45 -44.46 -18.31
N GLY A 471 -34.51 -45.33 -17.92
CA GLY A 471 -33.25 -45.57 -18.65
C GLY A 471 -33.37 -46.83 -19.52
N PRO A 472 -32.27 -47.54 -19.91
CA PRO A 472 -30.87 -47.33 -19.50
C PRO A 472 -29.79 -47.57 -20.61
N ALA A 473 -28.52 -47.58 -20.18
CA ALA A 473 -27.40 -48.43 -20.65
C ALA A 473 -26.59 -48.12 -21.94
N ASP A 474 -25.26 -48.08 -21.74
CA ASP A 474 -24.16 -48.45 -22.66
C ASP A 474 -24.00 -50.01 -22.74
N PRO A 475 -23.22 -50.66 -23.66
CA PRO A 475 -22.10 -50.12 -24.46
C PRO A 475 -21.86 -50.66 -25.93
N LYS A 476 -20.87 -50.04 -26.61
CA LYS A 476 -19.88 -50.67 -27.56
C LYS A 476 -20.27 -50.91 -29.07
N PRO A 477 -19.31 -51.19 -30.01
CA PRO A 477 -19.23 -50.44 -31.28
C PRO A 477 -19.06 -51.27 -32.59
N ALA A 478 -18.54 -50.63 -33.66
CA ALA A 478 -18.27 -51.09 -35.05
C ALA A 478 -19.45 -50.86 -36.05
N GLU A 479 -19.30 -50.79 -37.38
CA GLU A 479 -18.13 -50.88 -38.28
C GLU A 479 -18.33 -50.06 -39.60
N ASP A 480 -17.56 -50.34 -40.66
CA ASP A 480 -17.42 -49.59 -41.94
C ASP A 480 -18.54 -49.82 -43.01
N ALA A 481 -18.68 -48.93 -44.02
CA ALA A 481 -19.03 -49.25 -45.44
C ALA A 481 -19.36 -48.06 -46.40
N THR A 482 -18.33 -47.44 -46.98
CA THR A 482 -18.09 -47.09 -48.43
C THR A 482 -19.20 -46.68 -49.46
N LYS A 483 -18.74 -45.89 -50.47
CA LYS A 483 -19.30 -45.56 -51.83
C LYS A 483 -20.21 -44.32 -51.91
N ASP A 484 -20.22 -43.49 -52.97
CA ASP A 484 -19.36 -43.27 -54.16
C ASP A 484 -19.72 -41.83 -54.70
N THR A 485 -19.05 -41.11 -55.62
CA THR A 485 -17.97 -41.37 -56.62
C THR A 485 -17.11 -40.08 -56.85
N GLY A 486 -16.27 -40.01 -57.90
CA GLY A 486 -15.51 -38.81 -58.34
C GLY A 486 -16.08 -38.13 -59.63
N PRO A 487 -15.31 -37.26 -60.38
CA PRO A 487 -13.84 -37.19 -60.43
C PRO A 487 -13.15 -35.79 -60.46
N GLN A 488 -11.85 -35.78 -60.08
CA GLN A 488 -10.72 -34.92 -60.56
C GLN A 488 -10.81 -33.37 -60.48
N GLY A 489 -9.77 -32.60 -60.14
CA GLY A 489 -8.32 -32.83 -59.88
C GLY A 489 -7.49 -31.65 -60.45
N PRO A 490 -6.18 -31.44 -60.12
CA PRO A 490 -5.26 -32.15 -59.21
C PRO A 490 -4.81 -31.29 -57.99
N GLU A 491 -4.54 -31.86 -56.81
CA GLU A 491 -3.21 -32.18 -56.20
C GLU A 491 -2.34 -30.98 -55.76
N ALA A 492 -1.52 -31.04 -54.69
CA ALA A 492 -0.97 -32.20 -53.97
C ALA A 492 -1.02 -32.10 -52.42
N LYS A 493 -0.66 -33.21 -51.75
CA LYS A 493 -0.84 -33.47 -50.30
C LYS A 493 0.46 -33.34 -49.51
N VAL A 494 0.39 -32.94 -48.24
CA VAL A 494 1.23 -33.48 -47.14
C VAL A 494 0.36 -33.67 -45.88
N SER A 495 0.61 -34.75 -45.14
CA SER A 495 -0.14 -35.20 -43.95
C SER A 495 0.49 -34.71 -42.62
N PRO A 496 -0.15 -34.89 -41.44
CA PRO A 496 0.25 -34.15 -40.24
C PRO A 496 1.42 -34.77 -39.46
N THR A 497 2.17 -33.90 -38.77
CA THR A 497 3.11 -34.26 -37.69
C THR A 497 2.80 -33.42 -36.46
N ASN A 498 2.87 -34.02 -35.27
CA ASN A 498 2.63 -33.35 -33.99
C ASN A 498 3.41 -32.03 -33.85
N LYS A 499 2.72 -30.89 -33.97
CA LYS A 499 3.22 -29.63 -33.43
C LYS A 499 2.84 -29.55 -31.96
N GLN A 500 3.83 -29.82 -31.09
CA GLN A 500 3.83 -29.24 -29.76
C GLN A 500 3.58 -27.73 -29.91
N ILE A 501 2.61 -27.19 -29.17
CA ILE A 501 2.44 -25.74 -29.07
C ILE A 501 3.57 -25.24 -28.16
N HIS A 502 4.75 -25.03 -28.75
CA HIS A 502 5.80 -24.24 -28.14
C HIS A 502 5.30 -22.80 -27.99
N VAL A 503 4.71 -22.49 -26.83
CA VAL A 503 4.48 -21.12 -26.38
C VAL A 503 5.85 -20.50 -26.12
N ARG A 504 6.48 -20.03 -27.20
CA ARG A 504 7.76 -19.34 -27.16
C ARG A 504 7.49 -17.94 -26.63
N ILE A 505 7.60 -17.77 -25.31
CA ILE A 505 7.50 -16.46 -24.66
C ILE A 505 8.71 -15.62 -25.11
N GLY A 506 8.53 -14.90 -26.21
CA GLY A 506 9.46 -13.87 -26.64
C GLY A 506 9.29 -12.67 -25.71
N VAL A 507 10.31 -12.37 -24.91
CA VAL A 507 10.39 -11.11 -24.18
C VAL A 507 10.85 -10.04 -25.17
N SER A 508 9.91 -9.47 -25.91
CA SER A 508 10.14 -8.27 -26.71
C SER A 508 10.16 -7.06 -25.79
N THR A 509 11.35 -6.56 -25.48
CA THR A 509 11.54 -5.22 -24.92
C THR A 509 11.34 -4.21 -26.04
N GLU A 510 10.08 -3.85 -26.30
CA GLU A 510 9.72 -2.72 -27.16
C GLU A 510 9.17 -1.59 -26.29
N GLU A 511 9.54 -0.36 -26.65
CA GLU A 511 9.29 0.85 -25.88
C GLU A 511 7.87 1.36 -26.11
N SER A 512 7.27 1.98 -25.08
CA SER A 512 5.89 2.51 -25.14
C SER A 512 5.80 3.82 -25.94
N SER A 513 6.15 3.79 -27.22
CA SER A 513 5.95 4.93 -28.14
C SER A 513 4.45 5.18 -28.33
N ALA A 514 3.99 6.38 -27.96
CA ALA A 514 2.58 6.76 -28.06
C ALA A 514 2.10 6.87 -29.52
N LEU A 515 0.80 6.62 -29.72
CA LEU A 515 0.14 6.65 -31.03
C LEU A 515 0.09 8.06 -31.63
N PHE A 516 0.93 8.33 -32.63
CA PHE A 516 0.76 9.48 -33.51
C PHE A 516 -0.32 9.20 -34.57
N SER A 517 -1.50 9.80 -34.42
CA SER A 517 -2.46 9.97 -35.50
C SER A 517 -2.11 11.20 -36.33
N ALA A 518 -1.51 11.00 -37.49
CA ALA A 518 -1.17 12.10 -38.40
C ALA A 518 -2.40 12.55 -39.21
N SER A 519 -2.80 13.81 -39.05
CA SER A 519 -3.65 14.54 -40.00
C SER A 519 -2.76 15.46 -40.83
N SER A 520 -2.75 15.27 -42.15
CA SER A 520 -1.93 16.04 -43.08
C SER A 520 -2.73 17.15 -43.76
N GLU A 521 -2.31 18.40 -43.61
CA GLU A 521 -2.64 19.46 -44.55
C GLU A 521 -1.37 20.07 -45.14
N SER A 522 -1.39 20.34 -46.44
CA SER A 522 -0.22 20.71 -47.23
C SER A 522 -0.27 22.19 -47.64
N GLY A 523 0.61 23.01 -47.06
CA GLY A 523 0.87 24.39 -47.50
C GLY A 523 2.27 24.51 -48.10
N SER A 524 2.39 25.10 -49.30
CA SER A 524 3.64 25.11 -50.07
C SER A 524 4.05 26.50 -50.57
N SER A 525 5.16 27.02 -50.03
CA SER A 525 5.92 28.19 -50.53
C SER A 525 7.35 28.10 -49.96
N SER A 526 8.41 27.84 -50.73
CA SER A 526 9.02 28.56 -51.88
C SER A 526 10.04 29.64 -51.47
N SER A 527 11.34 29.32 -51.62
CA SER A 527 12.51 30.22 -51.80
C SER A 527 12.76 31.32 -50.75
N SER A 528 13.99 31.46 -50.25
CA SER A 528 15.06 32.06 -51.07
C SER A 528 16.47 31.87 -50.48
N SER A 529 17.49 32.18 -51.29
CA SER A 529 18.91 32.00 -50.99
C SER A 529 19.58 33.22 -50.34
N GLY A 530 20.47 32.99 -49.37
CA GLY A 530 21.30 34.04 -48.77
C GLY A 530 22.71 33.55 -48.42
N SER A 531 23.67 33.71 -49.35
CA SER A 531 25.08 33.36 -49.15
C SER A 531 25.87 34.53 -48.56
N GLY A 532 26.67 34.29 -47.52
CA GLY A 532 27.60 35.27 -46.95
C GLY A 532 28.84 34.60 -46.35
N SER A 533 30.03 35.03 -46.76
CA SER A 533 31.29 34.33 -46.44
C SER A 533 32.47 35.29 -46.19
N SER A 534 32.98 35.32 -44.96
CA SER A 534 34.30 35.83 -44.57
C SER A 534 34.56 35.38 -43.11
N SER A 535 35.66 34.72 -42.70
CA SER A 535 37.11 34.75 -43.01
C SER A 535 37.92 35.69 -42.12
N SER A 536 39.20 35.36 -41.90
CA SER A 536 40.17 35.98 -40.96
C SER A 536 39.98 35.60 -39.49
N SER A 537 41.03 35.44 -38.67
CA SER A 537 42.47 35.31 -39.00
C SER A 537 43.25 34.58 -37.89
N SER A 538 44.42 34.05 -38.25
CA SER A 538 45.35 33.34 -37.37
C SER A 538 46.23 34.27 -36.54
N GLY A 539 46.52 33.90 -35.29
CA GLY A 539 47.61 34.45 -34.49
C GLY A 539 48.18 33.40 -33.54
N GLY A 540 49.47 33.10 -33.64
CA GLY A 540 50.15 32.13 -32.79
C GLY A 540 51.59 32.54 -32.50
N VAL A 541 52.04 32.30 -31.26
CA VAL A 541 53.43 32.53 -30.82
C VAL A 541 53.86 31.36 -29.93
N SER A 542 55.09 30.88 -30.12
CA SER A 542 55.70 29.78 -29.37
C SER A 542 56.67 30.28 -28.28
N GLY A 543 56.82 29.52 -27.20
CA GLY A 543 57.86 29.70 -26.18
C GLY A 543 58.26 28.36 -25.55
N SER A 544 59.51 28.18 -25.13
CA SER A 544 60.07 26.84 -24.84
C SER A 544 61.25 26.84 -23.86
N GLY A 545 61.36 25.76 -23.06
CA GLY A 545 62.53 25.44 -22.20
C GLY A 545 62.42 25.93 -20.74
N SER A 546 63.13 25.37 -19.76
CA SER A 546 64.01 24.16 -19.75
C SER A 546 64.28 23.64 -18.32
N ASN A 547 64.68 22.37 -18.22
CA ASN A 547 65.12 21.54 -17.07
C ASN A 547 65.70 22.22 -15.80
N ALA A 548 65.25 21.76 -14.62
CA ALA A 548 66.04 21.16 -13.50
C ALA A 548 65.11 20.88 -12.29
N GLY A 549 65.32 19.92 -11.38
CA GLY A 549 66.28 18.80 -11.33
C GLY A 549 66.64 18.42 -9.87
N SER A 550 66.39 17.17 -9.44
CA SER A 550 66.85 16.64 -8.14
C SER A 550 66.80 15.10 -8.07
N SER A 551 67.54 14.51 -7.13
CA SER A 551 67.83 13.07 -7.05
C SER A 551 67.04 12.32 -5.98
N SER A 552 67.07 10.99 -6.07
CA SER A 552 66.39 10.03 -5.20
C SER A 552 66.81 10.06 -3.73
N SER A 553 65.84 9.93 -2.83
CA SER A 553 66.00 9.21 -1.55
C SER A 553 64.76 8.33 -1.30
N SER A 554 64.93 7.24 -0.56
CA SER A 554 63.93 6.18 -0.39
C SER A 554 63.06 6.38 0.85
N ASN A 555 61.76 6.06 0.76
CA ASN A 555 60.92 5.80 1.93
C ASN A 555 59.77 4.80 1.59
N PRO A 556 59.17 4.14 2.59
CA PRO A 556 58.27 2.99 2.39
C PRO A 556 56.82 3.39 2.05
N VAL A 557 56.02 2.38 1.67
CA VAL A 557 54.62 2.52 1.26
C VAL A 557 53.73 2.98 2.42
N GLY A 558 53.26 4.24 2.36
CA GLY A 558 52.07 4.71 3.07
C GLY A 558 50.82 4.52 2.22
N GLY A 559 49.66 4.29 2.85
CA GLY A 559 48.37 4.14 2.16
C GLY A 559 47.71 5.49 1.85
N PRO A 560 46.82 5.57 0.84
CA PRO A 560 46.14 6.81 0.47
C PRO A 560 44.98 7.14 1.43
N ASP A 561 45.21 8.18 2.21
CA ASP A 561 44.30 9.28 2.57
C ASP A 561 42.79 9.03 2.74
N THR A 562 42.29 9.45 3.91
CA THR A 562 40.87 9.69 4.16
C THR A 562 40.33 10.82 3.29
N ALA A 563 39.44 10.49 2.35
CA ALA A 563 38.51 11.47 1.82
C ALA A 563 37.58 11.93 2.96
N VAL A 564 37.43 13.25 3.14
CA VAL A 564 36.35 13.81 3.97
C VAL A 564 35.05 13.54 3.23
N VAL A 565 34.18 12.74 3.84
CA VAL A 565 32.83 12.48 3.34
C VAL A 565 31.93 13.55 3.95
N GLU A 566 31.27 14.36 3.11
CA GLU A 566 30.24 15.29 3.56
C GLU A 566 29.06 14.52 4.16
N ASP A 567 28.38 15.11 5.13
CA ASP A 567 27.39 14.39 5.92
C ASP A 567 26.10 14.13 5.13
N ASP A 568 25.92 12.88 4.69
CA ASP A 568 24.63 12.37 4.16
C ASP A 568 23.48 12.79 5.11
N PRO A 569 22.43 13.47 4.61
CA PRO A 569 21.32 13.90 5.45
C PRO A 569 20.57 12.71 6.03
N LEU A 570 20.04 12.89 7.25
CA LEU A 570 19.24 11.87 7.92
C LEU A 570 18.02 11.48 7.05
N PRO A 571 17.74 10.17 6.84
CA PRO A 571 16.64 9.75 5.99
C PRO A 571 15.29 10.36 6.39
N ASP A 572 14.48 10.73 5.40
CA ASP A 572 13.19 11.44 5.56
C ASP A 572 12.21 10.75 6.56
N VAL A 573 12.33 9.43 6.70
CA VAL A 573 11.64 8.62 7.72
C VAL A 573 11.87 9.15 9.15
N LEU A 574 13.05 9.69 9.47
CA LEU A 574 13.38 10.23 10.79
C LEU A 574 12.86 11.65 11.00
N LEU A 575 12.80 12.47 9.95
CA LEU A 575 12.28 13.85 10.05
C LEU A 575 10.83 13.84 10.54
N ARG A 576 10.01 12.91 10.04
CA ARG A 576 8.61 12.69 10.44
C ARG A 576 8.43 12.07 11.84
N VAL A 577 9.52 11.71 12.52
CA VAL A 577 9.51 11.13 13.89
C VAL A 577 10.08 12.10 14.92
N ARG A 578 10.92 13.07 14.48
CA ARG A 578 11.62 14.04 15.34
C ARG A 578 10.68 14.93 16.16
N GLU A 579 9.44 15.14 15.71
CA GLU A 579 8.46 16.05 16.33
C GLU A 579 7.92 15.63 17.72
N ARG A 580 8.20 14.41 18.22
CA ARG A 580 7.49 13.88 19.40
C ARG A 580 8.33 13.40 20.59
N VAL A 581 9.66 13.30 20.50
CA VAL A 581 10.48 12.77 21.62
C VAL A 581 11.78 13.56 21.84
N ALA A 582 11.65 14.83 22.25
CA ALA A 582 12.73 15.54 22.93
C ALA A 582 12.72 15.16 24.43
N SER A 583 13.38 14.06 24.79
CA SER A 583 13.55 13.66 26.19
C SER A 583 14.44 14.68 26.92
N PRO A 584 14.03 15.27 28.07
CA PRO A 584 14.93 16.11 28.86
C PRO A 584 16.13 15.30 29.37
N PRO A 585 17.29 15.94 29.60
CA PRO A 585 18.49 15.26 30.08
C PRO A 585 18.24 14.58 31.44
N PRO A 586 18.80 13.38 31.67
CA PRO A 586 18.62 12.67 32.95
C PRO A 586 19.25 13.46 34.10
N PRO A 587 18.60 13.54 35.28
CA PRO A 587 19.15 14.25 36.43
C PRO A 587 20.43 13.56 36.94
N PRO A 588 21.41 14.29 37.51
CA PRO A 588 22.79 13.79 37.70
C PRO A 588 22.92 12.44 38.42
N HIS A 589 22.11 12.20 39.46
CA HIS A 589 22.11 10.96 40.24
C HIS A 589 21.73 9.69 39.44
N VAL A 590 21.17 9.84 38.24
CA VAL A 590 20.89 8.74 37.30
C VAL A 590 22.15 8.36 36.52
N CYS A 591 23.02 9.33 36.23
CA CYS A 591 24.27 9.09 35.51
C CYS A 591 25.31 8.34 36.35
N ASP A 592 25.30 8.50 37.68
CA ASP A 592 26.10 7.69 38.62
C ASP A 592 25.78 6.18 38.55
N ARG A 593 24.65 5.81 37.93
CA ARG A 593 24.18 4.42 37.74
C ARG A 593 24.07 4.01 36.27
N ALA A 594 24.46 4.87 35.34
CA ALA A 594 24.35 4.59 33.90
C ALA A 594 25.50 3.69 33.41
N ASN A 595 25.21 2.89 32.38
CA ASN A 595 26.25 2.17 31.63
C ASN A 595 27.21 3.18 30.98
N LYS A 596 28.49 2.82 30.85
CA LYS A 596 29.52 3.70 30.31
C LYS A 596 29.39 3.86 28.79
N LEU A 597 29.94 4.93 28.23
CA LEU A 597 29.95 5.14 26.77
C LEU A 597 30.72 4.03 26.01
N SER A 598 31.68 3.36 26.65
CA SER A 598 32.29 2.12 26.17
C SER A 598 31.25 1.05 25.85
N ASP A 599 30.24 0.94 26.70
CA ASP A 599 29.27 -0.15 26.72
C ASP A 599 28.20 0.08 25.66
N VAL A 600 27.97 1.34 25.26
CA VAL A 600 27.17 1.75 24.09
C VAL A 600 27.82 1.27 22.78
N LYS A 601 29.16 1.27 22.71
CA LYS A 601 29.92 0.77 21.55
C LYS A 601 30.06 -0.75 21.52
N HIS A 602 29.55 -1.47 22.52
CA HIS A 602 29.55 -2.94 22.47
C HIS A 602 28.45 -3.46 21.53
N PHE A 603 28.87 -4.27 20.55
CA PHE A 603 27.97 -4.98 19.65
C PHE A 603 26.86 -5.71 20.42
N THR A 604 25.63 -5.52 19.97
CA THR A 604 24.42 -6.11 20.56
C THR A 604 23.72 -6.92 19.48
N SER A 605 23.65 -8.25 19.61
CA SER A 605 22.98 -9.11 18.65
C SER A 605 21.51 -8.76 18.51
N THR A 606 21.05 -8.39 17.31
CA THR A 606 19.62 -8.29 17.04
C THR A 606 19.14 -9.42 16.12
N TRP A 607 17.89 -9.84 16.33
CA TRP A 607 17.21 -10.84 15.51
C TRP A 607 15.82 -10.33 15.14
N LEU A 608 15.47 -10.50 13.86
CA LEU A 608 14.16 -10.19 13.33
C LEU A 608 13.56 -11.52 12.83
N SER A 609 12.74 -12.17 13.67
CA SER A 609 12.13 -13.46 13.31
C SER A 609 11.12 -13.28 12.18
N VAL A 610 10.99 -14.29 11.30
CA VAL A 610 9.90 -14.34 10.31
C VAL A 610 8.52 -14.37 10.96
N SER A 611 8.43 -14.81 12.23
CA SER A 611 7.22 -14.77 13.06
C SER A 611 6.65 -13.36 13.19
N ALA A 612 7.49 -12.32 13.15
CA ALA A 612 7.06 -10.92 13.16
C ALA A 612 6.37 -10.47 11.85
N LYS A 613 6.42 -11.30 10.79
CA LYS A 613 5.64 -11.16 9.55
C LYS A 613 4.54 -12.23 9.45
N SER A 614 4.12 -12.79 10.59
CA SER A 614 3.08 -13.84 10.70
C SER A 614 3.40 -15.14 9.95
N ILE A 615 4.67 -15.56 9.95
CA ILE A 615 5.12 -16.86 9.43
C ILE A 615 5.53 -17.74 10.61
N ASP A 616 4.82 -18.86 10.81
CA ASP A 616 5.30 -19.91 11.73
C ASP A 616 6.47 -20.66 11.07
N ILE A 617 7.59 -20.78 11.77
CA ILE A 617 8.77 -21.53 11.31
C ILE A 617 8.55 -23.04 11.46
N ALA A 618 7.71 -23.47 12.41
CA ALA A 618 7.48 -24.88 12.70
C ALA A 618 6.84 -25.62 11.53
N GLU A 619 5.99 -24.96 10.73
CA GLU A 619 5.42 -25.52 9.49
C GLU A 619 6.50 -25.88 8.43
N TYR A 620 7.63 -25.17 8.44
CA TYR A 620 8.71 -25.32 7.46
C TYR A 620 9.83 -26.26 7.95
N LEU A 621 9.81 -26.69 9.21
CA LEU A 621 10.83 -27.54 9.82
C LEU A 621 10.32 -28.95 10.10
N VAL A 622 11.03 -29.97 9.59
CA VAL A 622 10.69 -31.37 9.85
C VAL A 622 10.58 -31.69 11.34
N SER A 623 9.73 -32.67 11.67
CA SER A 623 9.60 -33.22 13.03
C SER A 623 10.94 -33.75 13.56
N SER A 624 11.04 -33.87 14.89
CA SER A 624 12.25 -34.33 15.57
C SER A 624 12.77 -35.67 14.99
N PRO A 625 14.07 -35.76 14.66
CA PRO A 625 14.71 -37.01 14.28
C PRO A 625 14.46 -38.19 15.24
N ALA A 626 14.48 -39.41 14.69
CA ALA A 626 14.50 -40.62 15.49
C ALA A 626 15.80 -40.71 16.32
N VAL A 627 15.68 -41.29 17.52
CA VAL A 627 16.79 -41.51 18.45
C VAL A 627 17.87 -42.37 17.79
N GLY A 628 19.13 -41.92 17.85
CA GLY A 628 20.27 -42.61 17.25
C GLY A 628 20.59 -42.22 15.78
N THR A 629 19.88 -41.26 15.19
CA THR A 629 20.28 -40.70 13.88
C THR A 629 21.51 -39.79 13.98
N SER A 630 22.27 -39.68 12.89
CA SER A 630 23.41 -38.77 12.76
C SER A 630 23.00 -37.31 12.93
N LEU A 631 23.88 -36.52 13.54
CA LEU A 631 23.77 -35.05 13.58
C LEU A 631 24.24 -34.46 12.24
N GLU A 632 23.54 -33.43 11.76
CA GLU A 632 23.78 -32.79 10.46
C GLU A 632 23.81 -31.27 10.60
N GLU A 633 24.79 -30.62 9.95
CA GLU A 633 24.87 -29.16 9.88
C GLU A 633 24.07 -28.61 8.68
N PRO A 634 23.34 -27.49 8.80
CA PRO A 634 22.58 -26.92 7.69
C PRO A 634 23.49 -26.19 6.70
N ILE A 635 23.68 -26.77 5.51
CA ILE A 635 24.47 -26.18 4.43
C ILE A 635 23.53 -25.52 3.41
N CYS A 636 23.72 -24.22 3.17
CA CYS A 636 23.01 -23.47 2.14
C CYS A 636 23.81 -23.41 0.83
N ARG A 637 23.12 -23.33 -0.32
CA ARG A 637 23.74 -23.36 -1.65
C ARG A 637 24.41 -22.01 -1.98
N GLY A 638 25.72 -21.92 -1.72
CA GLY A 638 26.52 -20.70 -1.94
C GLY A 638 26.84 -20.36 -3.40
N ASP A 639 26.74 -21.34 -4.31
CA ASP A 639 26.98 -21.18 -5.76
C ASP A 639 25.78 -20.53 -6.46
N LEU A 640 25.51 -19.28 -6.08
CA LEU A 640 24.50 -18.40 -6.66
C LEU A 640 25.20 -17.34 -7.51
N PRO A 641 24.72 -17.07 -8.75
CA PRO A 641 25.34 -16.12 -9.65
C PRO A 641 25.33 -14.72 -9.04
N ALA A 642 26.48 -14.05 -9.09
CA ALA A 642 26.67 -12.72 -8.52
C ALA A 642 25.67 -11.72 -9.12
N SER A 643 24.90 -11.06 -8.26
CA SER A 643 23.78 -10.22 -8.63
C SER A 643 23.67 -9.00 -7.71
N MET A 644 23.02 -7.94 -8.19
CA MET A 644 22.56 -6.85 -7.33
C MET A 644 21.64 -7.36 -6.20
N HIS A 645 20.97 -8.51 -6.39
CA HIS A 645 20.11 -9.12 -5.36
C HIS A 645 20.84 -10.02 -4.35
N THR A 646 22.07 -10.47 -4.65
CA THR A 646 22.92 -11.24 -3.71
C THR A 646 23.95 -10.36 -3.01
N LEU A 647 24.03 -9.07 -3.37
CA LEU A 647 24.87 -8.04 -2.76
C LEU A 647 26.39 -8.30 -2.84
N ASP A 648 26.84 -9.16 -3.77
CA ASP A 648 28.26 -9.49 -3.99
C ASP A 648 29.13 -8.32 -4.49
N HIS A 649 28.55 -7.12 -4.65
CA HIS A 649 29.28 -5.87 -4.86
C HIS A 649 29.81 -5.26 -3.55
N LEU A 650 29.25 -5.63 -2.39
CA LEU A 650 29.74 -5.20 -1.07
C LEU A 650 30.94 -6.05 -0.66
N ALA A 651 32.02 -5.39 -0.23
CA ALA A 651 33.30 -6.04 0.08
C ALA A 651 33.15 -7.16 1.13
N GLY A 652 32.38 -6.93 2.19
CA GLY A 652 32.15 -7.93 3.24
C GLY A 652 31.38 -9.19 2.81
N ILE A 653 30.70 -9.14 1.65
CA ILE A 653 29.92 -10.25 1.10
C ILE A 653 30.71 -10.98 0.01
N ARG A 654 31.41 -10.22 -0.82
CA ARG A 654 32.38 -10.72 -1.80
C ARG A 654 33.53 -11.49 -1.14
N HIS A 655 34.04 -10.95 -0.03
CA HIS A 655 35.15 -11.51 0.74
C HIS A 655 34.69 -12.18 2.05
N ARG A 656 33.47 -12.75 2.06
CA ARG A 656 32.85 -13.36 3.25
C ARG A 656 33.65 -14.49 3.91
N HIS A 657 34.55 -15.15 3.17
CA HIS A 657 35.52 -16.13 3.69
C HIS A 657 36.58 -15.52 4.62
N LEU A 658 36.72 -14.18 4.63
CA LEU A 658 37.56 -13.43 5.57
C LEU A 658 36.78 -12.92 6.79
N LEU A 659 35.49 -13.23 6.92
CA LEU A 659 34.70 -12.78 8.07
C LEU A 659 35.13 -13.54 9.34
N PRO A 660 35.45 -12.84 10.44
CA PRO A 660 35.92 -13.46 11.67
C PRO A 660 34.84 -14.33 12.32
N HIS A 661 35.28 -15.41 12.98
CA HIS A 661 34.40 -16.36 13.64
C HIS A 661 33.98 -15.83 15.03
N PHE A 662 32.73 -15.38 15.17
CA PHE A 662 32.21 -14.71 16.37
C PHE A 662 30.83 -15.26 16.79
N PRO A 663 30.77 -16.21 17.75
CA PRO A 663 29.51 -16.79 18.23
C PRO A 663 28.56 -15.76 18.87
N GLU A 664 27.36 -15.59 18.32
CA GLU A 664 26.31 -14.73 18.86
C GLU A 664 25.50 -15.46 19.95
N MET A 665 26.14 -15.72 21.09
CA MET A 665 25.58 -16.53 22.18
C MET A 665 24.21 -16.03 22.71
N GLY A 666 23.94 -14.73 22.64
CA GLY A 666 22.63 -14.15 23.03
C GLY A 666 21.47 -14.57 22.11
N LEU A 667 21.75 -15.11 20.92
CA LEU A 667 20.73 -15.66 20.02
C LEU A 667 20.48 -17.16 20.22
N ARG A 668 21.24 -17.81 21.12
CA ARG A 668 21.14 -19.26 21.36
C ARG A 668 19.74 -19.66 21.82
N GLU A 669 19.15 -18.91 22.74
CA GLU A 669 17.80 -19.19 23.24
C GLU A 669 16.77 -19.10 22.11
N ALA A 670 16.78 -18.02 21.31
CA ALA A 670 15.90 -17.82 20.17
C ALA A 670 16.02 -18.90 19.08
N LEU A 671 17.19 -19.54 18.94
CA LEU A 671 17.37 -20.71 18.10
C LEU A 671 16.81 -22.00 18.73
N GLN A 672 16.95 -22.16 20.05
CA GLN A 672 16.46 -23.34 20.77
C GLN A 672 14.92 -23.33 20.93
N THR A 673 14.29 -22.15 20.97
CA THR A 673 12.83 -21.98 21.06
C THR A 673 12.11 -21.77 19.72
N LEU A 674 12.83 -21.80 18.60
CA LEU A 674 12.39 -21.40 17.24
C LEU A 674 11.10 -22.07 16.69
N THR A 675 10.53 -23.07 17.38
CA THR A 675 9.28 -23.75 16.98
C THR A 675 8.25 -23.87 18.10
N ASP A 676 8.33 -23.01 19.13
CA ASP A 676 7.47 -22.86 20.34
C ASP A 676 7.22 -24.12 21.22
N ARG A 677 7.53 -25.31 20.72
CA ARG A 677 7.35 -26.61 21.37
C ARG A 677 8.64 -27.07 22.03
N THR A 678 8.86 -26.62 23.27
CA THR A 678 9.98 -26.99 24.19
C THR A 678 11.40 -26.66 23.68
N PRO A 679 12.30 -26.11 24.52
CA PRO A 679 13.68 -25.81 24.11
C PRO A 679 14.44 -27.04 23.60
N VAL A 680 14.83 -27.04 22.33
CA VAL A 680 15.57 -28.12 21.66
C VAL A 680 17.08 -27.90 21.82
N SER A 681 17.93 -28.92 21.76
CA SER A 681 19.39 -28.69 21.69
C SER A 681 19.80 -28.06 20.34
N VAL A 682 20.92 -27.32 20.35
CA VAL A 682 21.40 -26.59 19.16
C VAL A 682 21.68 -27.55 18.00
N ASP A 683 22.29 -28.71 18.27
CA ASP A 683 22.68 -29.72 17.27
C ASP A 683 21.47 -30.47 16.70
N LEU A 684 20.44 -30.69 17.53
CA LEU A 684 19.19 -31.30 17.10
C LEU A 684 18.34 -30.32 16.28
N MET A 685 18.38 -29.02 16.61
CA MET A 685 17.80 -27.98 15.77
C MET A 685 18.56 -27.83 14.44
N ALA A 686 19.90 -27.87 14.45
CA ALA A 686 20.75 -27.89 13.26
C ALA A 686 20.33 -29.02 12.30
N THR A 687 20.18 -30.23 12.84
CA THR A 687 19.75 -31.43 12.11
C THR A 687 18.34 -31.30 11.54
N ARG A 688 17.40 -30.67 12.27
CA ARG A 688 16.06 -30.34 11.74
C ARG A 688 16.12 -29.34 10.58
N ILE A 689 16.93 -28.29 10.69
CA ILE A 689 17.11 -27.29 9.62
C ILE A 689 17.76 -27.93 8.40
N ALA A 690 18.84 -28.70 8.57
CA ALA A 690 19.57 -29.38 7.49
C ALA A 690 18.66 -30.29 6.67
N ARG A 691 17.89 -31.18 7.33
CA ARG A 691 16.93 -32.08 6.68
C ARG A 691 15.72 -31.37 6.08
N SER A 692 15.46 -30.12 6.46
CA SER A 692 14.42 -29.28 5.88
C SER A 692 14.92 -28.58 4.61
N LEU A 693 16.17 -28.08 4.59
CA LEU A 693 16.84 -27.60 3.38
C LEU A 693 16.97 -28.73 2.33
N ALA A 694 17.37 -29.94 2.74
CA ALA A 694 17.49 -31.08 1.84
C ALA A 694 16.16 -31.51 1.20
N LYS A 695 15.01 -31.13 1.77
CA LYS A 695 13.67 -31.36 1.19
C LYS A 695 13.18 -30.20 0.31
N ASN A 696 13.61 -28.98 0.58
CA ASN A 696 13.27 -27.81 -0.21
C ASN A 696 14.43 -26.79 -0.16
N GLU A 697 15.40 -26.96 -1.06
CA GLU A 697 16.57 -26.09 -1.15
C GLU A 697 16.15 -24.61 -1.22
N THR A 698 15.13 -24.30 -2.03
CA THR A 698 14.65 -22.94 -2.31
C THR A 698 13.95 -22.23 -1.13
N SER A 699 13.78 -22.90 0.01
CA SER A 699 13.04 -22.37 1.16
C SER A 699 13.79 -21.23 1.86
N TRP A 700 13.47 -19.99 1.50
CA TRP A 700 14.05 -18.79 2.12
C TRP A 700 13.80 -18.74 3.64
N VAL A 701 12.67 -19.26 4.13
CA VAL A 701 12.36 -19.35 5.57
C VAL A 701 13.35 -20.27 6.28
N VAL A 702 13.60 -21.46 5.75
CA VAL A 702 14.55 -22.43 6.34
C VAL A 702 16.00 -21.97 6.19
N ALA A 703 16.36 -21.34 5.07
CA ALA A 703 17.67 -20.70 4.91
C ALA A 703 17.88 -19.53 5.90
N THR A 704 16.82 -18.84 6.31
CA THR A 704 16.90 -17.82 7.40
C THR A 704 17.14 -18.49 8.76
N ALA A 705 16.52 -19.63 9.05
CA ALA A 705 16.82 -20.43 10.24
C ALA A 705 18.26 -20.98 10.23
N ALA A 706 18.77 -21.41 9.07
CA ALA A 706 20.17 -21.83 8.90
C ALA A 706 21.16 -20.67 9.12
N ALA A 707 20.82 -19.46 8.66
CA ALA A 707 21.60 -18.27 8.97
C ALA A 707 21.63 -17.95 10.47
N LEU A 708 20.50 -18.11 11.19
CA LEU A 708 20.46 -17.97 12.66
C LEU A 708 21.36 -19.00 13.35
N TYR A 709 21.31 -20.26 12.93
CA TYR A 709 22.23 -21.29 13.43
C TYR A 709 23.70 -20.89 13.23
N TRP A 710 24.07 -20.44 12.02
CA TRP A 710 25.45 -20.03 11.76
C TRP A 710 25.88 -18.76 12.50
N ARG A 711 24.95 -17.84 12.83
CA ARG A 711 25.21 -16.71 13.74
C ARG A 711 25.45 -17.18 15.18
N VAL A 712 24.64 -18.10 15.70
CA VAL A 712 24.83 -18.69 17.04
C VAL A 712 26.15 -19.46 17.15
N VAL A 713 26.50 -20.26 16.14
CA VAL A 713 27.79 -20.97 16.06
C VAL A 713 28.96 -20.02 15.82
N GLY A 714 28.74 -18.90 15.12
CA GLY A 714 29.73 -17.86 14.85
C GLY A 714 30.37 -17.90 13.45
N SER A 715 29.96 -18.79 12.56
CA SER A 715 30.51 -18.90 11.20
C SER A 715 29.93 -17.81 10.27
N GLY A 716 30.59 -16.64 10.24
CA GLY A 716 30.19 -15.51 9.40
C GLY A 716 30.06 -15.86 7.92
N GLU A 717 30.99 -16.63 7.37
CA GLU A 717 30.95 -17.10 5.97
C GLU A 717 29.66 -17.89 5.65
N ARG A 718 29.41 -18.99 6.37
CA ARG A 718 28.24 -19.86 6.15
C ARG A 718 26.92 -19.13 6.44
N ALA A 719 26.92 -18.23 7.43
CA ALA A 719 25.77 -17.35 7.70
C ALA A 719 25.48 -16.43 6.51
N VAL A 720 26.50 -15.80 5.92
CA VAL A 720 26.33 -14.94 4.74
C VAL A 720 25.90 -15.74 3.51
N ASP A 721 26.40 -16.95 3.27
CA ASP A 721 25.89 -17.76 2.14
C ASP A 721 24.43 -18.19 2.31
N CYS A 722 24.00 -18.54 3.53
CA CYS A 722 22.58 -18.73 3.82
C CYS A 722 21.75 -17.45 3.61
N LEU A 723 22.28 -16.26 3.92
CA LEU A 723 21.58 -14.99 3.71
C LEU A 723 21.58 -14.54 2.25
N ARG A 724 22.65 -14.79 1.47
CA ARG A 724 22.67 -14.63 0.00
C ARG A 724 21.58 -15.50 -0.64
N HIS A 725 21.44 -16.73 -0.15
CA HIS A 725 20.40 -17.66 -0.56
C HIS A 725 18.99 -17.17 -0.20
N THR A 726 18.75 -16.72 1.04
CA THR A 726 17.48 -16.11 1.43
C THR A 726 17.17 -14.87 0.57
N LEU A 727 18.14 -13.98 0.35
CA LEU A 727 17.97 -12.78 -0.47
C LEU A 727 17.65 -13.07 -1.94
N HIS A 728 18.08 -14.22 -2.46
CA HIS A 728 17.71 -14.65 -3.81
C HIS A 728 16.21 -15.04 -3.89
N TYR A 729 15.76 -15.91 -2.99
CA TYR A 729 14.41 -16.52 -3.06
C TYR A 729 13.30 -15.77 -2.30
N ALA A 730 13.61 -14.88 -1.37
CA ALA A 730 12.61 -14.16 -0.58
C ALA A 730 11.81 -13.11 -1.40
N PRO A 731 10.48 -12.98 -1.18
CA PRO A 731 9.68 -11.88 -1.75
C PRO A 731 10.21 -10.50 -1.33
N ARG A 732 10.09 -9.47 -2.19
CA ARG A 732 10.63 -8.10 -1.93
C ARG A 732 10.23 -7.53 -0.56
N HIS A 733 8.99 -7.74 -0.12
CA HIS A 733 8.45 -7.25 1.16
C HIS A 733 8.87 -8.06 2.41
N MET A 734 9.65 -9.14 2.22
CA MET A 734 10.24 -9.97 3.29
C MET A 734 11.77 -9.88 3.32
N LYS A 735 12.42 -9.10 2.43
CA LYS A 735 13.89 -9.03 2.37
C LYS A 735 14.50 -8.24 3.53
N ASP A 736 13.72 -7.46 4.27
CA ASP A 736 14.17 -6.78 5.49
C ASP A 736 14.70 -7.76 6.56
N ILE A 737 14.11 -8.96 6.66
CA ILE A 737 14.53 -10.03 7.58
C ILE A 737 16.00 -10.47 7.34
N PRO A 738 16.39 -10.97 6.14
CA PRO A 738 17.78 -11.32 5.87
C PRO A 738 18.70 -10.10 5.80
N LEU A 739 18.23 -8.93 5.33
CA LEU A 739 19.05 -7.71 5.31
C LEU A 739 19.47 -7.32 6.74
N ILE A 740 18.58 -7.31 7.73
CA ILE A 740 18.98 -7.01 9.12
C ILE A 740 19.91 -8.07 9.71
N SER A 741 19.69 -9.35 9.41
CA SER A 741 20.63 -10.41 9.83
C SER A 741 22.03 -10.24 9.22
N LEU A 742 22.10 -9.80 7.97
CA LEU A 742 23.34 -9.53 7.25
C LEU A 742 24.03 -8.26 7.74
N ALA A 743 23.27 -7.20 8.03
CA ALA A 743 23.78 -5.96 8.62
C ALA A 743 24.39 -6.22 10.02
N ASN A 744 23.81 -7.11 10.83
CA ASN A 744 24.41 -7.53 12.11
C ASN A 744 25.77 -8.21 11.92
N ILE A 745 25.91 -9.15 10.97
CA ILE A 745 27.18 -9.85 10.72
C ILE A 745 28.25 -8.85 10.26
N LEU A 746 27.91 -7.95 9.32
CA LEU A 746 28.82 -6.91 8.82
C LEU A 746 29.20 -5.91 9.93
N HIS A 747 28.26 -5.55 10.81
CA HIS A 747 28.50 -4.72 11.99
C HIS A 747 29.46 -5.42 12.96
N ARG A 748 29.25 -6.70 13.26
CA ARG A 748 30.12 -7.49 14.15
C ARG A 748 31.52 -7.67 13.59
N ALA A 749 31.68 -7.69 12.26
CA ALA A 749 32.96 -7.70 11.56
C ALA A 749 33.63 -6.31 11.44
N GLY A 750 33.04 -5.24 11.99
CA GLY A 750 33.57 -3.87 11.92
C GLY A 750 33.36 -3.17 10.57
N LEU A 751 32.63 -3.78 9.63
CA LEU A 751 32.40 -3.28 8.27
C LEU A 751 31.23 -2.28 8.22
N TYR A 752 31.28 -1.25 9.08
CA TYR A 752 30.14 -0.37 9.39
C TYR A 752 29.46 0.23 8.15
N ASN A 753 30.22 0.72 7.17
CA ASN A 753 29.65 1.31 5.96
C ASN A 753 28.92 0.26 5.09
N ASN A 754 29.38 -1.00 5.04
CA ASN A 754 28.64 -2.09 4.37
C ASN A 754 27.39 -2.46 5.18
N ALA A 755 27.47 -2.47 6.52
CA ALA A 755 26.32 -2.71 7.39
C ALA A 755 25.22 -1.64 7.24
N LEU A 756 25.61 -0.35 7.12
CA LEU A 756 24.67 0.75 6.91
C LEU A 756 23.94 0.67 5.57
N VAL A 757 24.63 0.34 4.46
CA VAL A 757 23.96 0.13 3.15
C VAL A 757 22.89 -0.95 3.26
N VAL A 758 23.23 -2.10 3.84
CA VAL A 758 22.29 -3.22 4.01
C VAL A 758 21.14 -2.87 4.97
N ALA A 759 21.40 -2.09 6.02
CA ALA A 759 20.36 -1.65 6.96
C ALA A 759 19.42 -0.60 6.35
N ASN A 760 19.92 0.33 5.54
CA ASN A 760 19.11 1.29 4.78
C ASN A 760 18.13 0.55 3.85
N MET A 761 18.61 -0.45 3.11
CA MET A 761 17.75 -1.29 2.25
C MET A 761 16.63 -2.01 3.05
N ALA A 762 16.86 -2.35 4.32
CA ALA A 762 15.83 -2.91 5.19
C ALA A 762 14.83 -1.83 5.66
N LEU A 763 15.33 -0.63 5.99
CA LEU A 763 14.53 0.52 6.39
C LEU A 763 13.56 0.96 5.29
N GLU A 764 14.00 0.98 4.03
CA GLU A 764 13.13 1.24 2.86
C GLU A 764 11.97 0.22 2.75
N ILE A 765 12.21 -1.05 3.09
CA ILE A 765 11.24 -2.13 2.95
C ILE A 765 10.25 -2.16 4.12
N SER A 766 10.64 -1.73 5.32
CA SER A 766 9.79 -1.79 6.51
C SER A 766 10.11 -0.68 7.53
N PRO A 767 9.86 0.61 7.19
CA PRO A 767 10.33 1.77 7.97
C PRO A 767 9.77 1.90 9.39
N LYS A 768 8.79 1.07 9.77
CA LYS A 768 8.16 1.04 11.11
C LYS A 768 8.68 -0.11 12.01
N PHE A 769 9.62 -0.92 11.55
CA PHE A 769 10.12 -2.06 12.35
C PHE A 769 11.20 -1.63 13.36
N VAL A 770 10.86 -1.68 14.65
CA VAL A 770 11.69 -1.26 15.81
C VAL A 770 13.13 -1.81 15.73
N VAL A 771 13.27 -3.10 15.36
CA VAL A 771 14.58 -3.79 15.28
C VAL A 771 15.51 -3.16 14.24
N ILE A 772 14.98 -2.60 13.14
CA ILE A 772 15.78 -1.93 12.10
C ILE A 772 16.43 -0.68 12.69
N HIS A 773 15.62 0.21 13.28
CA HIS A 773 16.08 1.46 13.90
C HIS A 773 17.11 1.21 15.00
N PHE A 774 16.86 0.22 15.88
CA PHE A 774 17.81 -0.14 16.92
C PHE A 774 19.13 -0.69 16.35
N THR A 775 19.07 -1.51 15.30
CA THR A 775 20.27 -2.03 14.64
C THR A 775 21.09 -0.91 14.00
N MET A 776 20.43 0.05 13.34
CA MET A 776 21.09 1.24 12.77
C MET A 776 21.72 2.11 13.86
N ALA A 777 21.00 2.38 14.96
CA ALA A 777 21.52 3.16 16.08
C ALA A 777 22.81 2.53 16.68
N ASN A 778 22.83 1.21 16.86
CA ASN A 778 24.00 0.48 17.32
C ASN A 778 25.18 0.59 16.31
N ILE A 779 24.92 0.53 14.99
CA ILE A 779 25.96 0.67 13.95
C ILE A 779 26.56 2.09 13.95
N TYR A 780 25.74 3.14 14.02
CA TYR A 780 26.23 4.52 14.09
C TYR A 780 27.05 4.75 15.38
N ALA A 781 26.58 4.24 16.53
CA ALA A 781 27.31 4.35 17.80
C ALA A 781 28.69 3.64 17.76
N ALA A 782 28.77 2.46 17.12
CA ALA A 782 30.01 1.72 16.91
C ALA A 782 30.95 2.42 15.92
N LYS A 783 30.41 3.03 14.85
CA LYS A 783 31.14 3.91 13.92
C LYS A 783 31.65 5.20 14.61
N GLY A 784 31.03 5.61 15.72
CA GLY A 784 31.38 6.79 16.51
C GLY A 784 30.49 8.01 16.29
N ASP A 785 29.52 7.91 15.39
CA ASP A 785 28.54 8.94 15.05
C ASP A 785 27.42 8.93 16.10
N MET A 786 27.58 9.74 17.14
CA MET A 786 26.66 9.79 18.27
C MET A 786 25.38 10.58 17.97
N GLU A 787 25.37 11.50 17.02
CA GLU A 787 24.18 12.28 16.67
C GLU A 787 23.20 11.43 15.86
N LYS A 788 23.65 10.76 14.78
CA LYS A 788 22.78 9.88 14.00
C LYS A 788 22.38 8.64 14.83
N ALA A 789 23.26 8.13 15.69
CA ALA A 789 22.88 7.10 16.67
C ALA A 789 21.75 7.57 17.61
N THR A 790 21.86 8.78 18.18
CA THR A 790 20.84 9.37 19.05
C THR A 790 19.49 9.49 18.34
N ALA A 791 19.47 9.96 17.09
CA ALA A 791 18.25 10.06 16.29
C ALA A 791 17.58 8.68 16.05
N PHE A 792 18.36 7.64 15.75
CA PHE A 792 17.82 6.28 15.57
C PHE A 792 17.39 5.63 16.91
N TYR A 793 18.05 5.89 18.05
CA TYR A 793 17.55 5.45 19.36
C TYR A 793 16.23 6.15 19.75
N GLN A 794 16.11 7.46 19.50
CA GLN A 794 14.87 8.21 19.71
C GLN A 794 13.74 7.67 18.82
N SER A 795 14.02 7.39 17.54
CA SER A 795 13.06 6.77 16.61
C SER A 795 12.63 5.36 17.05
N THR A 796 13.56 4.56 17.58
CA THR A 796 13.25 3.25 18.21
C THR A 796 12.25 3.41 19.35
N LEU A 797 12.43 4.40 20.23
CA LEU A 797 11.53 4.68 21.36
C LEU A 797 10.20 5.33 20.94
N ALA A 798 10.18 6.08 19.84
CA ALA A 798 8.95 6.63 19.27
C ALA A 798 8.06 5.54 18.62
N LEU A 799 8.68 4.50 18.05
CA LEU A 799 7.97 3.31 17.55
C LEU A 799 7.56 2.34 18.68
N GLN A 800 8.40 2.19 19.71
CA GLN A 800 8.11 1.36 20.88
C GLN A 800 8.72 1.97 22.15
N SER A 801 7.91 2.72 22.91
CA SER A 801 8.34 3.40 24.13
C SER A 801 8.83 2.44 25.23
N SER A 802 8.35 1.20 25.24
CA SER A 802 8.76 0.14 26.17
C SER A 802 10.12 -0.51 25.85
N PHE A 803 10.80 -0.12 24.76
CA PHE A 803 12.04 -0.76 24.32
C PHE A 803 13.26 -0.30 25.15
N GLU A 804 13.42 -0.86 26.36
CA GLU A 804 14.48 -0.51 27.33
C GLU A 804 15.90 -0.46 26.74
N PRO A 805 16.36 -1.39 25.86
CA PRO A 805 17.71 -1.35 25.33
C PRO A 805 18.07 -0.06 24.57
N ALA A 806 17.11 0.56 23.87
CA ALA A 806 17.33 1.87 23.24
C ALA A 806 17.36 2.99 24.28
N ARG A 807 16.57 2.87 25.35
CA ARG A 807 16.52 3.85 26.45
C ARG A 807 17.82 3.88 27.23
N ASP A 808 18.42 2.73 27.51
CA ASP A 808 19.71 2.64 28.22
C ASP A 808 20.89 3.09 27.37
N ARG A 809 20.87 2.80 26.06
CA ARG A 809 21.85 3.34 25.10
C ARG A 809 21.76 4.87 25.02
N LEU A 810 20.55 5.42 24.94
CA LEU A 810 20.30 6.87 24.90
C LEU A 810 20.72 7.56 26.21
N ARG A 811 20.34 7.00 27.38
CA ARG A 811 20.78 7.48 28.70
C ARG A 811 22.31 7.55 28.81
N ALA A 812 23.01 6.50 28.38
CA ALA A 812 24.47 6.42 28.45
C ALA A 812 25.17 7.45 27.54
N ILE A 813 24.60 7.77 26.37
CA ILE A 813 25.09 8.87 25.52
C ILE A 813 24.86 10.22 26.21
N GLN A 814 23.65 10.49 26.69
CA GLN A 814 23.28 11.75 27.36
C GLN A 814 24.12 12.01 28.61
N CYS A 815 24.39 10.99 29.41
CA CYS A 815 25.24 11.09 30.60
C CYS A 815 26.72 11.35 30.26
N ALA A 816 27.22 10.86 29.13
CA ALA A 816 28.57 11.16 28.67
C ALA A 816 28.71 12.65 28.26
N THR A 817 27.77 13.16 27.47
CA THR A 817 27.79 14.57 27.02
C THR A 817 27.66 15.56 28.18
N LEU A 818 26.89 15.23 29.23
CA LEU A 818 26.82 16.02 30.46
C LEU A 818 28.15 16.02 31.24
N GLY A 819 28.89 14.90 31.21
CA GLY A 819 30.21 14.79 31.84
C GLY A 819 31.22 15.77 31.26
N ASP A 820 31.37 15.77 29.93
CA ASP A 820 32.31 16.66 29.22
C ASP A 820 31.97 18.14 29.44
N GLU A 821 30.69 18.53 29.47
CA GLU A 821 30.29 19.90 29.82
C GLU A 821 30.71 20.31 31.25
N THR A 822 30.70 19.40 32.22
CA THR A 822 31.14 19.71 33.60
C THR A 822 32.66 19.71 33.77
N LEU A 823 33.40 19.10 32.84
CA LEU A 823 34.85 19.19 32.74
C LEU A 823 35.30 20.45 32.00
N ALA A 824 34.59 20.86 30.95
CA ALA A 824 34.86 22.10 30.20
C ALA A 824 34.47 23.39 30.96
N LYS A 825 33.82 23.28 32.13
CA LYS A 825 33.44 24.38 33.03
C LYS A 825 34.30 24.42 34.31
N LYS A 826 35.49 23.81 34.29
CA LYS A 826 36.49 23.80 35.37
C LYS A 826 37.87 24.20 34.87
#